data_AF-A0A4V6I0L7-F1
#
_entry.id   AF-A0A4V6I0L7-F1
#
_cell.length_a   1.000
_cell.length_b   1.000
_cell.length_c   1.000
_cell.angle_alpha   90.00
_cell.angle_beta   90.00
_cell.angle_gamma   90.00
#
_symmetry.space_group_name_H-M   'P 1'
#
loop_
_entity.id
_entity.type
_entity.pdbx_description
1 polymer ?
#
loop_
_entity_poly.entity_id
_entity_poly.type
_entity_poly.pdbx_seq_one_letter_code
_entity_poly.pdbx_strand_id
1 'polypeptide(L)'
;MKKVYVYMMILLVSVGFVACSDKVEEQPSEHHIQAPLTFDKDEDIHSLMSKILSFYAPKRESLESLLPPSEQKHKFMPVEQKKDEITNLLWSAYEQNEANKFEVPMLEKALILMQEWNLLYASAKPYMQIPLLEQYDTQISLSLALLLLNNEKGDSVQLSELLDWQYQSAKQSGELNKIIESQIQVRLLAIHGLHHLNFVNQSMSHLASHRVRLGLEQELDDYKDFLPIEHYEVYQKALTLLKAEILTHQAPIDKIFMKLVQYHQRFDTSLADSDDVHLHLERISNAYELLKAHNIRSTEAQDIILVAQNPLKNMYNDTLMANYLYGLDYLTLAFLGSNTQENLPLALQYLQQDFQYFQITEHRFDASLYQNYLASIVLGAYILSSLYENEAYFNELLRTAKSELAYYRDVMSHDDIETYEDAIFILDQVDRSKFLQISIEDSKPKDEIGYAKVPLILSPQEIAQLNAIAQKEQVGKKEGKAVMLTPLEVKFMLSLTYQAYKAQGFRGVAPEMFKIRLGEVFDIETFNKSPLVRHLIDFDVFMLLGVADRQCYVQNEHINTILGELERKQDIYGYNVFFDKENGFITDKILPSQVIERTTDGNVYYRLLMADLYLNSFIFHNDESAFVKFRDSVYLGELLPTLLAFFPYIKEYLENRISPKDTDEILSRLKPKSCDN
;
A
#
# COMPACT_ATOMS: atom_id res chain seq x y z
N MET A 1 -30.54 67.72 27.26
CA MET A 1 -30.51 66.51 26.40
C MET A 1 -29.11 66.14 25.89
N LYS A 2 -28.02 66.35 26.67
CA LYS A 2 -26.66 65.90 26.30
C LYS A 2 -26.08 64.80 27.21
N LYS A 3 -26.69 64.52 28.36
CA LYS A 3 -26.23 63.47 29.29
C LYS A 3 -26.76 62.06 28.96
N VAL A 4 -27.91 61.94 28.28
CA VAL A 4 -28.50 60.63 27.92
C VAL A 4 -27.79 59.98 26.73
N TYR A 5 -27.30 60.78 25.78
CA TYR A 5 -26.52 60.27 24.63
C TYR A 5 -25.14 59.72 25.04
N VAL A 6 -24.49 60.29 26.06
CA VAL A 6 -23.19 59.81 26.55
C VAL A 6 -23.33 58.47 27.29
N TYR A 7 -24.40 58.28 28.07
CA TYR A 7 -24.66 57.00 28.72
C TYR A 7 -25.07 55.88 27.75
N MET A 8 -25.82 56.19 26.69
CA MET A 8 -26.14 55.23 25.61
C MET A 8 -24.91 54.85 24.77
N MET A 9 -23.97 55.78 24.55
CA MET A 9 -22.75 55.48 23.79
C MET A 9 -21.74 54.66 24.62
N ILE A 10 -21.66 54.88 25.94
CA ILE A 10 -20.82 54.07 26.84
C ILE A 10 -21.35 52.63 26.94
N LEU A 11 -22.67 52.44 26.93
CA LEU A 11 -23.29 51.11 26.94
C LEU A 11 -23.06 50.35 25.61
N LEU A 12 -23.08 51.05 24.47
CA LEU A 12 -22.76 50.48 23.16
C LEU A 12 -21.28 50.13 22.98
N VAL A 13 -20.37 50.88 23.63
CA VAL A 13 -18.92 50.55 23.63
C VAL A 13 -18.61 49.40 24.59
N SER A 14 -19.32 49.26 25.72
CA SER A 14 -19.13 48.12 26.63
C SER A 14 -19.68 46.79 26.11
N VAL A 15 -20.65 46.81 25.19
CA VAL A 15 -21.14 45.58 24.52
C VAL A 15 -20.28 45.21 23.29
N GLY A 16 -19.50 46.16 22.76
CA GLY A 16 -18.57 45.94 21.65
C GLY A 16 -17.17 45.42 22.02
N PHE A 17 -16.84 45.31 23.31
CA PHE A 17 -15.51 44.89 23.81
C PHE A 17 -15.50 43.58 24.60
N VAL A 18 -16.56 42.77 24.54
CA VAL A 18 -16.61 41.40 25.13
C VAL A 18 -16.45 40.31 24.04
N ALA A 19 -16.01 40.68 22.84
CA ALA A 19 -15.53 39.73 21.85
C ALA A 19 -14.07 40.08 21.51
N CYS A 20 -13.18 39.10 21.67
CA CYS A 20 -11.72 39.16 21.48
C CYS A 20 -10.91 39.65 22.70
N SER A 21 -10.64 38.74 23.63
CA SER A 21 -9.26 38.40 24.04
C SER A 21 -9.29 37.51 25.28
N ASP A 22 -9.52 36.22 25.08
CA ASP A 22 -8.87 35.18 25.89
C ASP A 22 -8.23 34.22 24.91
N LYS A 23 -6.97 34.49 24.54
CA LYS A 23 -6.10 33.41 24.08
C LYS A 23 -5.82 32.57 25.32
N VAL A 24 -6.60 31.51 25.48
CA VAL A 24 -6.20 30.41 26.34
C VAL A 24 -4.96 29.82 25.67
N GLU A 25 -3.82 29.90 26.35
CA GLU A 25 -2.70 29.04 26.03
C GLU A 25 -3.20 27.60 26.18
N GLU A 26 -3.46 26.93 25.06
CA GLU A 26 -3.65 25.49 25.01
C GLU A 26 -2.34 24.88 25.52
N GLN A 27 -2.32 24.53 26.81
CA GLN A 27 -1.38 23.53 27.28
C GLN A 27 -1.67 22.25 26.50
N PRO A 28 -0.65 21.61 25.90
CA PRO A 28 -0.86 20.37 25.17
C PRO A 28 -1.49 19.38 26.15
N SER A 29 -2.68 18.90 25.81
CA SER A 29 -3.32 17.83 26.53
C SER A 29 -2.37 16.64 26.49
N GLU A 30 -1.92 16.18 27.66
CA GLU A 30 -1.20 14.92 27.77
C GLU A 30 -2.05 13.84 27.11
N HIS A 31 -1.66 13.43 25.91
CA HIS A 31 -2.23 12.29 25.24
C HIS A 31 -1.99 11.09 26.14
N HIS A 32 -3.07 10.52 26.69
CA HIS A 32 -3.02 9.20 27.30
C HIS A 32 -2.43 8.24 26.27
N ILE A 33 -1.18 7.85 26.53
CA ILE A 33 -0.49 6.77 25.83
C ILE A 33 -1.33 5.52 26.10
N GLN A 34 -2.13 5.12 25.11
CA GLN A 34 -2.81 3.83 25.13
C GLN A 34 -1.72 2.74 25.24
N ALA A 35 -1.94 1.79 26.15
CA ALA A 35 -0.97 0.74 26.44
C ALA A 35 -0.64 -0.04 25.16
N PRO A 36 0.64 -0.41 24.93
CA PRO A 36 1.04 -1.19 23.77
C PRO A 36 0.33 -2.54 23.81
N LEU A 37 -0.25 -2.93 22.68
CA LEU A 37 -0.83 -4.26 22.53
C LEU A 37 0.29 -5.32 22.61
N THR A 38 0.19 -6.26 23.56
CA THR A 38 1.04 -7.45 23.63
C THR A 38 0.27 -8.66 23.08
N PHE A 39 0.91 -9.46 22.23
CA PHE A 39 0.26 -10.60 21.58
C PHE A 39 1.07 -11.90 21.65
N ASP A 40 0.32 -13.00 21.70
CA ASP A 40 0.82 -14.36 21.50
C ASP A 40 0.75 -14.75 20.01
N LYS A 41 1.73 -15.52 19.53
CA LYS A 41 1.88 -15.87 18.10
C LYS A 41 0.71 -16.70 17.54
N ASP A 42 -0.05 -17.40 18.38
CA ASP A 42 -1.07 -18.39 17.98
C ASP A 42 -2.54 -17.92 18.17
N GLU A 43 -2.80 -16.61 18.29
CA GLU A 43 -4.16 -16.10 18.45
C GLU A 43 -5.06 -16.34 17.22
N ASP A 44 -6.29 -16.79 17.49
CA ASP A 44 -7.35 -16.98 16.50
C ASP A 44 -8.08 -15.68 16.12
N ILE A 45 -8.88 -15.75 15.06
CA ILE A 45 -9.57 -14.58 14.49
C ILE A 45 -10.58 -13.94 15.45
N HIS A 46 -11.24 -14.76 16.25
CA HIS A 46 -12.24 -14.34 17.24
C HIS A 46 -11.61 -13.52 18.37
N SER A 47 -10.47 -13.99 18.88
CA SER A 47 -9.68 -13.29 19.88
C SER A 47 -9.18 -11.94 19.35
N LEU A 48 -8.70 -11.91 18.10
CA LEU A 48 -8.24 -10.68 17.46
C LEU A 48 -9.36 -9.65 17.27
N MET A 49 -10.53 -10.06 16.78
CA MET A 49 -11.67 -9.16 16.60
C MET A 49 -12.21 -8.61 17.93
N SER A 50 -12.29 -9.45 18.97
CA SER A 50 -12.69 -9.02 20.32
C SER A 50 -11.70 -8.00 20.92
N LYS A 51 -10.40 -8.15 20.66
CA LYS A 51 -9.38 -7.17 21.07
C LYS A 51 -9.50 -5.85 20.31
N ILE A 52 -9.68 -5.91 19.00
CA ILE A 52 -9.90 -4.73 18.15
C ILE A 52 -11.14 -3.95 18.62
N LEU A 53 -12.24 -4.66 18.89
CA LEU A 53 -13.46 -4.06 19.44
C LEU A 53 -13.23 -3.41 20.80
N SER A 54 -12.40 -4.01 21.66
CA SER A 54 -12.06 -3.46 22.98
C SER A 54 -11.25 -2.17 22.90
N PHE A 55 -10.42 -2.00 21.87
CA PHE A 55 -9.68 -0.76 21.66
C PHE A 55 -10.57 0.33 21.07
N TYR A 56 -11.36 -0.01 20.06
CA TYR A 56 -12.28 0.91 19.39
C TYR A 56 -13.40 1.39 20.33
N ALA A 57 -13.96 0.48 21.12
CA ALA A 57 -15.12 0.70 21.99
C ALA A 57 -14.91 0.03 23.37
N PRO A 58 -14.04 0.56 24.25
CA PRO A 58 -13.71 -0.10 25.51
C PRO A 58 -14.94 -0.30 26.40
N LYS A 59 -15.12 -1.52 26.92
CA LYS A 59 -16.12 -1.76 27.99
C LYS A 59 -15.71 -0.95 29.20
N ARG A 60 -16.53 0.02 29.62
CA ARG A 60 -16.41 0.66 30.94
C ARG A 60 -16.79 -0.35 32.01
N GLU A 61 -15.90 -1.28 32.34
CA GLU A 61 -16.05 -2.13 33.51
C GLU A 61 -15.74 -1.33 34.77
N SER A 62 -16.75 -0.58 35.25
CA SER A 62 -17.06 -0.10 36.61
C SER A 62 -15.97 0.24 37.67
N LEU A 63 -14.69 0.36 37.33
CA LEU A 63 -13.64 0.81 38.26
C LEU A 63 -13.45 2.33 38.25
N GLU A 64 -13.65 2.99 37.10
CA GLU A 64 -13.69 4.45 37.01
C GLU A 64 -14.97 5.05 37.63
N SER A 65 -16.07 4.29 37.69
CA SER A 65 -17.29 4.71 38.40
C SER A 65 -17.15 4.72 39.93
N LEU A 66 -16.04 4.19 40.46
CA LEU A 66 -15.72 4.17 41.89
C LEU A 66 -14.72 5.27 42.30
N LEU A 67 -14.11 5.97 41.34
CA LEU A 67 -13.25 7.11 41.60
C LEU A 67 -14.11 8.39 41.65
N PRO A 68 -13.90 9.30 42.62
CA PRO A 68 -14.57 10.59 42.59
C PRO A 68 -14.18 11.31 41.29
N PRO A 69 -15.14 11.96 40.60
CA PRO A 69 -14.87 12.58 39.32
C PRO A 69 -13.76 13.62 39.51
N SER A 70 -12.62 13.43 38.84
CA SER A 70 -11.70 14.54 38.59
C SER A 70 -12.51 15.64 37.94
N GLU A 71 -12.32 16.91 38.33
CA GLU A 71 -13.06 18.06 37.82
C GLU A 71 -13.05 18.15 36.28
N GLN A 72 -13.93 17.39 35.61
CA GLN A 72 -14.17 17.46 34.18
C GLN A 72 -15.13 18.63 33.96
N LYS A 73 -14.56 19.83 33.80
CA LYS A 73 -15.34 21.03 33.48
C LYS A 73 -16.08 20.80 32.15
N HIS A 74 -17.42 20.85 32.24
CA HIS A 74 -18.39 20.95 31.13
C HIS A 74 -18.64 19.72 30.22
N LYS A 75 -18.92 18.53 30.79
CA LYS A 75 -19.59 17.45 30.03
C LYS A 75 -21.10 17.45 30.23
N PHE A 76 -21.88 17.35 29.16
CA PHE A 76 -23.34 17.24 29.25
C PHE A 76 -23.77 15.78 29.45
N MET A 77 -24.25 15.47 30.66
CA MET A 77 -24.54 14.10 31.10
C MET A 77 -25.42 13.27 30.16
N PRO A 78 -26.50 13.79 29.54
CA PRO A 78 -27.29 12.99 28.60
C PRO A 78 -26.53 12.53 27.35
N VAL A 79 -25.51 13.28 26.89
CA VAL A 79 -24.67 12.86 25.76
C VAL A 79 -23.76 11.71 26.16
N GLU A 80 -23.12 11.81 27.33
CA GLU A 80 -22.25 10.73 27.83
C GLU A 80 -23.02 9.44 28.09
N GLN A 81 -24.24 9.54 28.64
CA GLN A 81 -25.12 8.37 28.84
C GLN A 81 -25.49 7.71 27.51
N LYS A 82 -25.80 8.49 26.47
CA LYS A 82 -26.13 7.93 25.15
C LYS A 82 -24.92 7.30 24.47
N LYS A 83 -23.72 7.86 24.61
CA LYS A 83 -22.48 7.24 24.14
C LYS A 83 -22.23 5.87 24.80
N ASP A 84 -22.47 5.77 26.11
CA ASP A 84 -22.33 4.50 26.84
C ASP A 84 -23.37 3.46 26.37
N GLU A 85 -24.62 3.88 26.13
CA GLU A 85 -25.66 3.00 25.59
C GLU A 85 -25.31 2.48 24.18
N ILE A 86 -24.72 3.33 23.34
CA ILE A 86 -24.28 2.97 21.98
C ILE A 86 -23.07 2.02 22.02
N THR A 87 -22.12 2.26 22.92
CA THR A 87 -20.96 1.38 23.14
C THR A 87 -21.41 -0.02 23.56
N ASN A 88 -22.33 -0.11 24.51
CA ASN A 88 -22.90 -1.40 24.94
C ASN A 88 -23.72 -2.07 23.82
N LEU A 89 -24.45 -1.30 23.02
CA LEU A 89 -25.18 -1.81 21.87
C LEU A 89 -24.22 -2.48 20.87
N LEU A 90 -23.09 -1.83 20.56
CA LEU A 90 -22.10 -2.37 19.62
C LEU A 90 -21.52 -3.71 20.10
N TRP A 91 -21.17 -3.82 21.38
CA TRP A 91 -20.71 -5.08 21.98
C TRP A 91 -21.74 -6.20 21.87
N SER A 92 -22.99 -5.93 22.23
CA SER A 92 -24.04 -6.93 22.13
C SER A 92 -24.39 -7.28 20.68
N ALA A 93 -24.25 -6.33 19.74
CA ALA A 93 -24.41 -6.59 18.30
C ALA A 93 -23.31 -7.51 17.77
N TYR A 94 -22.07 -7.29 18.19
CA TYR A 94 -20.93 -8.14 17.89
C TYR A 94 -21.13 -9.57 18.42
N GLU A 95 -21.49 -9.73 19.70
CA GLU A 95 -21.75 -11.04 20.32
C GLU A 95 -22.88 -11.82 19.61
N GLN A 96 -23.95 -11.13 19.17
CA GLN A 96 -25.03 -11.76 18.42
C GLN A 96 -24.64 -12.16 16.99
N ASN A 97 -23.83 -11.33 16.33
CA ASN A 97 -23.30 -11.61 14.99
C ASN A 97 -22.44 -12.88 15.00
N GLU A 98 -21.51 -12.97 15.94
CA GLU A 98 -20.64 -14.16 16.08
C GLU A 98 -21.42 -15.43 16.43
N ALA A 99 -22.43 -15.31 17.29
CA ALA A 99 -23.29 -16.43 17.66
C ALA A 99 -24.29 -16.83 16.56
N ASN A 100 -24.41 -16.05 15.47
CA ASN A 100 -25.46 -16.14 14.45
C ASN A 100 -26.87 -16.17 15.07
N LYS A 101 -27.09 -15.38 16.13
CA LYS A 101 -28.34 -15.34 16.91
C LYS A 101 -28.88 -13.91 16.99
N PHE A 102 -29.60 -13.51 15.95
CA PHE A 102 -30.16 -12.16 15.84
C PHE A 102 -31.49 -12.05 16.59
N GLU A 103 -31.53 -11.19 17.61
CA GLU A 103 -32.74 -10.92 18.37
C GLU A 103 -33.43 -9.65 17.85
N VAL A 104 -34.70 -9.77 17.42
CA VAL A 104 -35.51 -8.63 16.93
C VAL A 104 -35.52 -7.44 17.92
N PRO A 105 -35.67 -7.63 19.25
CA PRO A 105 -35.63 -6.52 20.21
C PRO A 105 -34.31 -5.73 20.21
N MET A 106 -33.20 -6.37 19.83
CA MET A 106 -31.89 -5.74 19.77
C MET A 106 -31.79 -4.78 18.57
N LEU A 107 -32.33 -5.20 17.42
CA LEU A 107 -32.44 -4.36 16.24
C LEU A 107 -33.36 -3.16 16.48
N GLU A 108 -34.50 -3.37 17.15
CA GLU A 108 -35.42 -2.29 17.54
C GLU A 108 -34.73 -1.28 18.47
N LYS A 109 -33.98 -1.77 19.47
CA LYS A 109 -33.21 -0.93 20.38
C LYS A 109 -32.16 -0.09 19.64
N ALA A 110 -31.45 -0.67 18.68
CA ALA A 110 -30.48 0.04 17.85
C ALA A 110 -31.13 1.18 17.04
N LEU A 111 -32.28 0.92 16.42
CA LEU A 111 -33.03 1.91 15.64
C LEU A 111 -33.57 3.04 16.51
N ILE A 112 -34.07 2.74 17.71
CA ILE A 112 -34.51 3.74 18.69
C ILE A 112 -33.34 4.62 19.12
N LEU A 113 -32.20 4.02 19.47
CA LEU A 113 -31.01 4.78 19.88
C LEU A 113 -30.51 5.72 18.79
N MET A 114 -30.56 5.30 17.52
CA MET A 114 -30.23 6.16 16.39
C MET A 114 -31.17 7.38 16.29
N GLN A 115 -32.48 7.18 16.48
CA GLN A 115 -33.45 8.28 16.49
C GLN A 115 -33.24 9.23 17.67
N GLU A 116 -33.01 8.69 18.86
CA GLU A 116 -32.75 9.47 20.07
C GLU A 116 -31.46 10.27 19.97
N TRP A 117 -30.39 9.69 19.42
CA TRP A 117 -29.13 10.40 19.17
C TRP A 117 -29.32 11.57 18.19
N ASN A 118 -30.03 11.35 17.08
CA ASN A 118 -30.32 12.40 16.10
C ASN A 118 -31.15 13.54 16.71
N LEU A 119 -32.13 13.22 17.55
CA LEU A 119 -32.96 14.21 18.25
C LEU A 119 -32.14 14.98 19.30
N LEU A 120 -31.33 14.28 20.09
CA LEU A 120 -30.46 14.87 21.11
C LEU A 120 -29.47 15.83 20.45
N TYR A 121 -28.84 15.43 19.35
CA TYR A 121 -27.91 16.27 18.59
C TYR A 121 -28.59 17.52 18.01
N ALA A 122 -29.75 17.37 17.36
CA ALA A 122 -30.48 18.48 16.77
C ALA A 122 -30.93 19.51 17.83
N SER A 123 -31.27 19.05 19.04
CA SER A 123 -31.73 19.89 20.15
C SER A 123 -30.59 20.47 21.00
N ALA A 124 -29.45 19.79 21.09
CA ALA A 124 -28.27 20.20 21.87
C ALA A 124 -27.36 21.21 21.16
N LYS A 125 -27.52 21.39 19.84
CA LYS A 125 -26.67 22.23 18.97
C LYS A 125 -26.35 23.65 19.52
N PRO A 126 -27.23 24.35 20.25
CA PRO A 126 -26.91 25.67 20.83
C PRO A 126 -26.07 25.63 22.11
N TYR A 127 -25.98 24.49 22.81
CA TYR A 127 -25.53 24.43 24.21
C TYR A 127 -24.30 23.56 24.47
N MET A 128 -23.78 22.84 23.46
CA MET A 128 -22.96 21.66 23.77
C MET A 128 -21.64 21.50 23.02
N GLN A 129 -21.34 22.31 21.99
CA GLN A 129 -20.09 22.25 21.19
C GLN A 129 -19.43 20.86 21.17
N ILE A 130 -20.18 19.81 20.82
CA ILE A 130 -19.59 18.47 20.66
C ILE A 130 -18.60 18.59 19.50
N PRO A 131 -17.32 18.26 19.69
CA PRO A 131 -16.35 18.28 18.61
C PRO A 131 -16.84 17.44 17.43
N LEU A 132 -16.65 17.94 16.21
CA LEU A 132 -17.16 17.30 15.00
C LEU A 132 -16.67 15.86 14.84
N LEU A 133 -15.42 15.57 15.24
CA LEU A 133 -14.83 14.22 15.18
C LEU A 133 -15.52 13.25 16.15
N GLU A 134 -15.82 13.69 17.38
CA GLU A 134 -16.52 12.88 18.38
C GLU A 134 -17.97 12.57 17.97
N GLN A 135 -18.59 13.47 17.19
CA GLN A 135 -19.89 13.20 16.58
C GLN A 135 -19.80 12.04 15.57
N TYR A 136 -18.76 12.01 14.73
CA TYR A 136 -18.56 10.93 13.77
C TYR A 136 -18.32 9.59 14.47
N ASP A 137 -17.50 9.53 15.53
CA ASP A 137 -17.25 8.28 16.28
C ASP A 137 -18.55 7.62 16.78
N THR A 138 -19.47 8.44 17.27
CA THR A 138 -20.76 7.95 17.78
C THR A 138 -21.67 7.45 16.66
N GLN A 139 -21.68 8.14 15.51
CA GLN A 139 -22.46 7.75 14.34
C GLN A 139 -21.89 6.49 13.67
N ILE A 140 -20.57 6.36 13.60
CA ILE A 140 -19.88 5.18 13.07
C ILE A 140 -20.18 3.96 13.95
N SER A 141 -20.12 4.09 15.27
CA SER A 141 -20.44 3.00 16.21
C SER A 141 -21.87 2.48 16.07
N LEU A 142 -22.84 3.40 15.90
CA LEU A 142 -24.23 3.04 15.61
C LEU A 142 -24.39 2.34 14.25
N SER A 143 -23.74 2.86 13.21
CA SER A 143 -23.78 2.29 11.86
C SER A 143 -23.19 0.88 11.83
N LEU A 144 -22.04 0.68 12.50
CA LEU A 144 -21.40 -0.63 12.64
C LEU A 144 -22.30 -1.61 13.41
N ALA A 145 -22.92 -1.20 14.52
CA ALA A 145 -23.84 -2.05 15.28
C ALA A 145 -25.06 -2.49 14.43
N LEU A 146 -25.62 -1.57 13.64
CA LEU A 146 -26.74 -1.88 12.73
C LEU A 146 -26.32 -2.84 11.60
N LEU A 147 -25.11 -2.69 11.07
CA LEU A 147 -24.53 -3.60 10.09
C LEU A 147 -24.36 -5.01 10.68
N LEU A 148 -23.82 -5.12 11.89
CA LEU A 148 -23.63 -6.41 12.58
C LEU A 148 -24.96 -7.14 12.86
N LEU A 149 -26.04 -6.39 13.11
CA LEU A 149 -27.39 -6.94 13.36
C LEU A 149 -28.18 -7.29 12.09
N ASN A 150 -27.55 -7.31 10.92
CA ASN A 150 -28.19 -7.64 9.64
C ASN A 150 -29.42 -6.77 9.32
N ASN A 151 -29.41 -5.50 9.70
CA ASN A 151 -30.48 -4.62 9.30
C ASN A 151 -30.42 -4.44 7.78
N GLU A 152 -31.52 -4.63 7.04
CA GLU A 152 -31.59 -4.36 5.59
C GLU A 152 -31.29 -2.88 5.23
N LYS A 153 -31.08 -2.02 6.25
CA LYS A 153 -30.62 -0.62 6.14
C LYS A 153 -29.18 -0.39 6.60
N GLY A 154 -28.45 -1.42 7.02
CA GLY A 154 -27.03 -1.39 7.35
C GLY A 154 -26.21 -1.38 6.06
N ASP A 155 -26.31 -0.28 5.32
CA ASP A 155 -25.60 -0.14 4.06
C ASP A 155 -24.13 0.12 4.36
N SER A 156 -23.24 -0.79 3.92
CA SER A 156 -21.79 -0.56 3.90
C SER A 156 -21.42 0.80 3.26
N VAL A 157 -22.28 1.35 2.39
CA VAL A 157 -22.15 2.69 1.83
C VAL A 157 -22.28 3.76 2.90
N GLN A 158 -23.27 3.69 3.80
CA GLN A 158 -23.43 4.68 4.87
C GLN A 158 -22.24 4.66 5.83
N LEU A 159 -21.77 3.47 6.20
CA LEU A 159 -20.57 3.34 7.03
C LEU A 159 -19.37 3.97 6.31
N SER A 160 -19.18 3.67 5.03
CA SER A 160 -18.08 4.24 4.22
C SER A 160 -18.15 5.77 4.12
N GLU A 161 -19.33 6.34 3.88
CA GLU A 161 -19.53 7.79 3.82
C GLU A 161 -19.18 8.48 5.15
N LEU A 162 -19.54 7.87 6.29
CA LEU A 162 -19.20 8.38 7.61
C LEU A 162 -17.69 8.36 7.85
N LEU A 163 -16.98 7.28 7.46
CA LEU A 163 -15.52 7.20 7.54
C LEU A 163 -14.88 8.27 6.65
N ASP A 164 -15.35 8.43 5.41
CA ASP A 164 -14.82 9.44 4.49
C ASP A 164 -15.00 10.87 5.05
N TRP A 165 -16.17 11.20 5.60
CA TRP A 165 -16.43 12.51 6.19
C TRP A 165 -15.61 12.78 7.46
N GLN A 166 -15.42 11.75 8.30
CA GLN A 166 -14.56 11.85 9.47
C GLN A 166 -13.11 12.11 9.05
N TYR A 167 -12.62 11.39 8.04
CA TYR A 167 -11.26 11.56 7.51
C TYR A 167 -11.03 12.97 6.96
N GLN A 168 -11.94 13.49 6.12
CA GLN A 168 -11.81 14.85 5.58
C GLN A 168 -11.81 15.92 6.69
N SER A 169 -12.61 15.71 7.74
CA SER A 169 -12.69 16.62 8.89
C SER A 169 -11.45 16.60 9.77
N ALA A 170 -10.69 15.50 9.76
CA ALA A 170 -9.49 15.30 10.59
C ALA A 170 -8.19 15.86 9.98
N LYS A 171 -8.16 16.18 8.68
CA LYS A 171 -6.94 16.62 7.96
C LYS A 171 -6.21 17.82 8.55
N GLN A 172 -6.91 18.65 9.33
CA GLN A 172 -6.35 19.87 9.95
C GLN A 172 -6.47 19.86 11.49
N SER A 173 -6.90 18.76 12.10
CA SER A 173 -7.16 18.70 13.55
C SER A 173 -5.97 18.23 14.38
N GLY A 174 -4.92 17.69 13.76
CA GLY A 174 -3.83 17.00 14.46
C GLY A 174 -4.19 15.60 14.98
N GLU A 175 -5.44 15.14 14.80
CA GLU A 175 -5.90 13.82 15.25
C GLU A 175 -5.96 12.76 14.13
N LEU A 176 -5.46 13.09 12.93
CA LEU A 176 -5.59 12.26 11.73
C LEU A 176 -5.09 10.82 11.93
N ASN A 177 -3.99 10.62 12.66
CA ASN A 177 -3.45 9.28 12.94
C ASN A 177 -4.43 8.40 13.73
N LYS A 178 -5.09 8.96 14.76
CA LYS A 178 -6.08 8.24 15.57
C LYS A 178 -7.31 7.90 14.75
N ILE A 179 -7.71 8.80 13.86
CA ILE A 179 -8.84 8.60 12.95
C ILE A 179 -8.53 7.48 11.96
N ILE A 180 -7.36 7.50 11.31
CA ILE A 180 -6.93 6.44 10.39
C ILE A 180 -6.96 5.07 11.08
N GLU A 181 -6.38 4.97 12.28
CA GLU A 181 -6.37 3.73 13.04
C GLU A 181 -7.79 3.26 13.41
N SER A 182 -8.64 4.17 13.89
CA SER A 182 -10.05 3.87 14.19
C SER A 182 -10.80 3.35 12.95
N GLN A 183 -10.55 3.92 11.76
CA GLN A 183 -11.17 3.47 10.52
C GLN A 183 -10.73 2.06 10.12
N ILE A 184 -9.44 1.74 10.27
CA ILE A 184 -8.90 0.39 10.05
C ILE A 184 -9.61 -0.63 10.96
N GLN A 185 -9.78 -0.30 12.25
CA GLN A 185 -10.47 -1.14 13.22
C GLN A 185 -11.95 -1.34 12.86
N VAL A 186 -12.66 -0.27 12.50
CA VAL A 186 -14.07 -0.32 12.09
C VAL A 186 -14.25 -1.18 10.85
N ARG A 187 -13.38 -1.03 9.84
CA ARG A 187 -13.44 -1.83 8.62
C ARG A 187 -13.16 -3.31 8.88
N LEU A 188 -12.20 -3.64 9.76
CA LEU A 188 -11.96 -5.02 10.20
C LEU A 188 -13.21 -5.64 10.84
N LEU A 189 -13.82 -4.93 11.78
CA LEU A 189 -15.05 -5.37 12.45
C LEU A 189 -16.23 -5.50 11.47
N ALA A 190 -16.34 -4.59 10.50
CA ALA A 190 -17.37 -4.64 9.47
C ALA A 190 -17.17 -5.84 8.54
N ILE A 191 -15.93 -6.13 8.09
CA ILE A 191 -15.63 -7.29 7.24
C ILE A 191 -15.94 -8.59 7.97
N HIS A 192 -15.51 -8.71 9.23
CA HIS A 192 -15.84 -9.84 10.07
C HIS A 192 -17.35 -10.04 10.22
N GLY A 193 -18.07 -8.94 10.50
CA GLY A 193 -19.53 -8.92 10.56
C GLY A 193 -20.21 -9.41 9.30
N LEU A 194 -19.80 -8.87 8.15
CA LEU A 194 -20.34 -9.23 6.83
C LEU A 194 -20.04 -10.69 6.47
N HIS A 195 -18.88 -11.22 6.86
CA HIS A 195 -18.55 -12.63 6.65
C HIS A 195 -19.55 -13.57 7.33
N HIS A 196 -19.84 -13.35 8.62
CA HIS A 196 -20.84 -14.15 9.35
C HIS A 196 -22.24 -14.03 8.75
N LEU A 197 -22.64 -12.84 8.30
CA LEU A 197 -23.93 -12.63 7.64
C LEU A 197 -24.05 -13.34 6.30
N ASN A 198 -23.00 -13.34 5.49
CA ASN A 198 -22.96 -14.04 4.20
C ASN A 198 -23.06 -15.56 4.36
N PHE A 199 -22.55 -16.12 5.46
CA PHE A 199 -22.68 -17.54 5.77
C PHE A 199 -24.15 -17.95 6.05
N VAL A 200 -24.92 -17.07 6.69
CA VAL A 200 -26.34 -17.31 7.05
C VAL A 200 -27.29 -16.99 5.90
N ASN A 201 -27.07 -15.87 5.20
CA ASN A 201 -27.92 -15.40 4.11
C ASN A 201 -27.21 -15.64 2.78
N GLN A 202 -27.41 -16.81 2.17
CA GLN A 202 -26.92 -17.18 0.83
C GLN A 202 -27.40 -16.25 -0.31
N SER A 203 -28.06 -15.12 -0.01
CA SER A 203 -28.74 -14.23 -0.96
C SER A 203 -28.29 -12.77 -0.95
N MET A 204 -27.47 -12.29 0.00
CA MET A 204 -27.10 -10.87 0.10
C MET A 204 -25.62 -10.61 -0.21
N SER A 205 -25.38 -10.34 -1.50
CA SER A 205 -24.23 -9.75 -2.17
C SER A 205 -22.87 -9.62 -1.42
N HIS A 206 -21.90 -10.37 -1.94
CA HIS A 206 -20.46 -10.23 -1.74
C HIS A 206 -19.88 -8.81 -2.00
N LEU A 207 -20.63 -7.93 -2.67
CA LEU A 207 -20.22 -6.57 -3.08
C LEU A 207 -19.96 -5.60 -1.90
N ALA A 208 -20.70 -5.71 -0.80
CA ALA A 208 -20.54 -4.84 0.37
C ALA A 208 -19.24 -5.14 1.13
N SER A 209 -18.87 -6.42 1.23
CA SER A 209 -17.60 -6.87 1.82
C SER A 209 -16.41 -6.45 0.96
N HIS A 210 -16.55 -6.49 -0.37
CA HIS A 210 -15.51 -6.11 -1.32
C HIS A 210 -15.03 -4.65 -1.17
N ARG A 211 -15.95 -3.66 -1.17
CA ARG A 211 -15.57 -2.24 -1.07
C ARG A 211 -14.89 -1.92 0.27
N VAL A 212 -15.37 -2.54 1.34
CA VAL A 212 -14.80 -2.36 2.69
C VAL A 212 -13.43 -3.03 2.80
N ARG A 213 -13.27 -4.23 2.22
CA ARG A 213 -12.01 -4.98 2.17
C ARG A 213 -10.92 -4.28 1.35
N LEU A 214 -11.22 -3.86 0.11
CA LEU A 214 -10.24 -3.14 -0.71
C LEU A 214 -9.83 -1.81 -0.05
N GLY A 215 -10.79 -1.08 0.53
CA GLY A 215 -10.48 0.12 1.30
C GLY A 215 -9.54 -0.17 2.47
N LEU A 216 -9.76 -1.27 3.20
CA LEU A 216 -8.89 -1.68 4.30
C LEU A 216 -7.52 -2.19 3.85
N GLU A 217 -7.45 -3.00 2.79
CA GLU A 217 -6.20 -3.47 2.18
C GLU A 217 -5.33 -2.27 1.78
N GLN A 218 -5.94 -1.30 1.10
CA GLN A 218 -5.28 -0.06 0.71
C GLN A 218 -4.88 0.78 1.93
N GLU A 219 -5.76 0.99 2.90
CA GLU A 219 -5.43 1.75 4.12
C GLU A 219 -4.31 1.09 4.93
N LEU A 220 -4.29 -0.23 5.06
CA LEU A 220 -3.20 -0.94 5.73
C LEU A 220 -1.88 -0.82 4.96
N ASP A 221 -1.91 -0.87 3.64
CA ASP A 221 -0.69 -0.67 2.84
C ASP A 221 -0.21 0.78 2.85
N ASP A 222 -1.13 1.75 2.79
CA ASP A 222 -0.84 3.19 2.80
C ASP A 222 -0.38 3.66 4.20
N TYR A 223 -0.88 3.04 5.28
CA TYR A 223 -0.69 3.50 6.65
C TYR A 223 0.08 2.56 7.59
N LYS A 224 0.61 1.43 7.10
CA LYS A 224 1.39 0.47 7.90
C LYS A 224 2.48 1.08 8.79
N ASP A 225 3.12 2.14 8.30
CA ASP A 225 4.27 2.78 8.94
C ASP A 225 3.85 3.91 9.91
N PHE A 226 2.54 4.19 10.02
CA PHE A 226 1.96 5.18 10.94
C PHE A 226 1.33 4.56 12.16
N LEU A 227 0.83 3.34 12.00
CA LEU A 227 0.36 2.54 13.10
C LEU A 227 1.56 2.11 13.95
N PRO A 228 1.41 2.01 15.28
CA PRO A 228 2.35 1.25 16.08
C PRO A 228 2.55 -0.13 15.44
N ILE A 229 3.80 -0.60 15.32
CA ILE A 229 4.13 -1.85 14.61
C ILE A 229 3.29 -3.01 15.17
N GLU A 230 3.11 -3.04 16.48
CA GLU A 230 2.31 -4.03 17.19
C GLU A 230 0.84 -4.00 16.75
N HIS A 231 0.30 -2.82 16.47
CA HIS A 231 -1.08 -2.63 16.03
C HIS A 231 -1.23 -3.02 14.56
N TYR A 232 -0.31 -2.57 13.70
CA TYR A 232 -0.27 -2.93 12.28
C TYR A 232 -0.18 -4.44 12.09
N GLU A 233 0.78 -5.11 12.75
CA GLU A 233 0.95 -6.55 12.64
C GLU A 233 -0.34 -7.30 12.95
N VAL A 234 -1.13 -6.79 13.90
CA VAL A 234 -2.41 -7.38 14.27
C VAL A 234 -3.52 -7.07 13.30
N TYR A 235 -3.65 -5.84 12.82
CA TYR A 235 -4.64 -5.51 11.80
C TYR A 235 -4.35 -6.26 10.50
N GLN A 236 -3.07 -6.36 10.13
CA GLN A 236 -2.62 -7.12 8.97
C GLN A 236 -2.85 -8.63 9.15
N LYS A 237 -2.52 -9.20 10.32
CA LYS A 237 -2.79 -10.61 10.62
C LYS A 237 -4.29 -10.89 10.62
N ALA A 238 -5.08 -10.01 11.24
CA ALA A 238 -6.54 -10.10 11.27
C ALA A 238 -7.14 -10.05 9.86
N LEU A 239 -6.73 -9.09 9.03
CA LEU A 239 -7.16 -9.01 7.63
C LEU A 239 -6.75 -10.27 6.85
N THR A 240 -5.51 -10.75 7.04
CA THR A 240 -5.00 -11.95 6.35
C THR A 240 -5.83 -13.18 6.74
N LEU A 241 -6.13 -13.36 8.03
CA LEU A 241 -6.98 -14.46 8.51
C LEU A 241 -8.42 -14.32 8.03
N LEU A 242 -9.01 -13.11 8.08
CA LEU A 242 -10.36 -12.84 7.57
C LEU A 242 -10.46 -13.14 6.08
N LYS A 243 -9.48 -12.67 5.30
CA LYS A 243 -9.40 -12.93 3.87
C LYS A 243 -9.25 -14.43 3.60
N ALA A 244 -8.35 -15.12 4.31
CA ALA A 244 -8.20 -16.57 4.17
C ALA A 244 -9.50 -17.32 4.46
N GLU A 245 -10.20 -16.98 5.55
CA GLU A 245 -11.47 -17.59 5.93
C GLU A 245 -12.56 -17.34 4.88
N ILE A 246 -12.73 -16.10 4.43
CA ILE A 246 -13.66 -15.71 3.36
C ILE A 246 -13.37 -16.52 2.08
N LEU A 247 -12.10 -16.64 1.70
CA LEU A 247 -11.69 -17.30 0.46
C LEU A 247 -11.89 -18.82 0.47
N THR A 248 -11.95 -19.46 1.64
CA THR A 248 -12.27 -20.90 1.72
C THR A 248 -13.62 -21.23 1.09
N HIS A 249 -14.54 -20.27 1.04
CA HIS A 249 -15.89 -20.44 0.50
C HIS A 249 -16.06 -19.87 -0.91
N GLN A 250 -15.12 -19.07 -1.40
CA GLN A 250 -15.26 -18.34 -2.68
C GLN A 250 -14.61 -19.03 -3.89
N ALA A 251 -13.71 -19.99 -3.65
CA ALA A 251 -13.04 -20.79 -4.67
C ALA A 251 -12.55 -19.99 -5.91
N PRO A 252 -11.72 -18.94 -5.73
CA PRO A 252 -11.33 -18.05 -6.83
C PRO A 252 -10.52 -18.74 -7.93
N ILE A 253 -9.71 -19.76 -7.59
CA ILE A 253 -8.98 -20.56 -8.59
C ILE A 253 -9.95 -21.33 -9.50
N ASP A 254 -11.07 -21.85 -8.96
CA ASP A 254 -12.12 -22.51 -9.75
C ASP A 254 -12.76 -21.53 -10.73
N LYS A 255 -13.00 -20.28 -10.29
CA LYS A 255 -13.55 -19.22 -11.16
C LYS A 255 -12.59 -18.87 -12.30
N ILE A 256 -11.28 -18.79 -12.03
CA ILE A 256 -10.27 -18.56 -13.07
C ILE A 256 -10.20 -19.73 -14.05
N PHE A 257 -10.23 -20.97 -13.54
CA PHE A 257 -10.29 -22.16 -14.38
C PHE A 257 -11.51 -22.13 -15.31
N MET A 258 -12.69 -21.80 -14.79
CA MET A 258 -13.90 -21.66 -15.59
C MET A 258 -13.78 -20.57 -16.67
N LYS A 259 -13.13 -19.43 -16.36
CA LYS A 259 -12.85 -18.39 -17.36
C LYS A 259 -11.95 -18.89 -18.49
N LEU A 260 -10.91 -19.66 -18.17
CA LEU A 260 -10.05 -20.29 -19.17
C LEU A 260 -10.91 -21.20 -20.08
N VAL A 261 -11.66 -22.13 -19.50
CA VAL A 261 -12.49 -23.09 -20.26
C VAL A 261 -13.56 -22.40 -21.09
N GLN A 262 -14.17 -21.31 -20.62
CA GLN A 262 -15.20 -20.55 -21.34
C GLN A 262 -14.66 -19.71 -22.50
N TYR A 263 -13.35 -19.54 -22.63
CA TYR A 263 -12.73 -18.74 -23.69
C TYR A 263 -13.12 -19.23 -25.10
N HIS A 264 -13.37 -20.54 -25.28
CA HIS A 264 -13.81 -21.12 -26.56
C HIS A 264 -15.07 -20.47 -27.14
N GLN A 265 -15.95 -19.91 -26.30
CA GLN A 265 -17.21 -19.27 -26.71
C GLN A 265 -16.99 -17.98 -27.53
N ARG A 266 -15.75 -17.48 -27.58
CA ARG A 266 -15.36 -16.31 -28.38
C ARG A 266 -15.12 -16.62 -29.85
N PHE A 267 -15.00 -17.89 -30.21
CA PHE A 267 -14.77 -18.31 -31.58
C PHE A 267 -16.07 -18.77 -32.25
N ASP A 268 -16.17 -18.58 -33.56
CA ASP A 268 -17.28 -19.10 -34.34
C ASP A 268 -17.16 -20.63 -34.44
N THR A 269 -17.89 -21.35 -33.60
CA THR A 269 -17.87 -22.82 -33.53
C THR A 269 -18.43 -23.49 -34.78
N SER A 270 -18.90 -22.74 -35.79
CA SER A 270 -19.35 -23.29 -37.07
C SER A 270 -18.20 -23.77 -37.98
N LEU A 271 -16.95 -23.44 -37.65
CA LEU A 271 -15.74 -23.75 -38.44
C LEU A 271 -14.85 -24.85 -37.85
N ALA A 272 -15.15 -25.36 -36.66
CA ALA A 272 -14.45 -26.48 -36.02
C ALA A 272 -15.41 -27.68 -35.84
N ASP A 273 -14.90 -28.92 -35.87
CA ASP A 273 -15.68 -30.09 -35.45
C ASP A 273 -16.03 -29.91 -33.97
N SER A 274 -17.29 -29.55 -33.67
CA SER A 274 -17.76 -29.21 -32.32
C SER A 274 -17.45 -30.29 -31.28
N ASP A 275 -17.46 -31.55 -31.72
CA ASP A 275 -17.20 -32.72 -30.88
C ASP A 275 -15.74 -32.78 -30.37
N ASP A 276 -14.79 -32.24 -31.13
CA ASP A 276 -13.37 -32.25 -30.79
C ASP A 276 -13.04 -31.19 -29.73
N VAL A 277 -13.57 -29.97 -29.87
CA VAL A 277 -13.43 -28.90 -28.86
C VAL A 277 -13.97 -29.36 -27.51
N HIS A 278 -15.15 -29.98 -27.48
CA HIS A 278 -15.74 -30.51 -26.24
C HIS A 278 -14.83 -31.54 -25.56
N LEU A 279 -14.13 -32.36 -26.33
CA LEU A 279 -13.22 -33.37 -25.81
C LEU A 279 -12.00 -32.75 -25.11
N HIS A 280 -11.43 -31.68 -25.64
CA HIS A 280 -10.34 -30.94 -24.96
C HIS A 280 -10.83 -30.29 -23.66
N LEU A 281 -12.02 -29.68 -23.68
CA LEU A 281 -12.60 -29.05 -22.49
C LEU A 281 -12.96 -30.07 -21.40
N GLU A 282 -13.46 -31.24 -21.78
CA GLU A 282 -13.74 -32.34 -20.84
C GLU A 282 -12.44 -32.84 -20.20
N ARG A 283 -11.40 -33.10 -20.99
CA ARG A 283 -10.10 -33.60 -20.49
C ARG A 283 -9.47 -32.64 -19.50
N ILE A 284 -9.40 -31.35 -19.83
CA ILE A 284 -8.79 -30.38 -18.92
C ILE A 284 -9.62 -30.21 -17.65
N SER A 285 -10.95 -30.27 -17.74
CA SER A 285 -11.84 -30.22 -16.56
C SER A 285 -11.62 -31.43 -15.64
N ASN A 286 -11.51 -32.63 -16.22
CA ASN A 286 -11.23 -33.85 -15.44
C ASN A 286 -9.83 -33.80 -14.83
N ALA A 287 -8.82 -33.32 -15.55
CA ALA A 287 -7.46 -33.16 -15.02
C ALA A 287 -7.40 -32.15 -13.87
N TYR A 288 -8.12 -31.04 -13.98
CA TYR A 288 -8.23 -30.03 -12.93
C TYR A 288 -8.84 -30.60 -11.65
N GLU A 289 -9.96 -31.33 -11.76
CA GLU A 289 -10.60 -31.97 -10.61
C GLU A 289 -9.73 -33.08 -10.00
N LEU A 290 -8.98 -33.82 -10.82
CA LEU A 290 -8.00 -34.81 -10.33
C LEU A 290 -6.84 -34.16 -9.57
N LEU A 291 -6.35 -32.99 -10.01
CA LEU A 291 -5.34 -32.23 -9.25
C LEU A 291 -5.91 -31.76 -7.91
N LYS A 292 -7.09 -31.16 -7.89
CA LYS A 292 -7.77 -30.71 -6.65
C LYS A 292 -7.96 -31.85 -5.66
N ALA A 293 -8.38 -33.01 -6.14
CA ALA A 293 -8.55 -34.21 -5.34
C ALA A 293 -7.23 -34.90 -4.96
N HIS A 294 -6.07 -34.36 -5.39
CA HIS A 294 -4.74 -34.96 -5.22
C HIS A 294 -4.67 -36.40 -5.74
N ASN A 295 -5.43 -36.72 -6.79
CA ASN A 295 -5.63 -38.05 -7.33
C ASN A 295 -4.99 -38.22 -8.73
N ILE A 296 -3.94 -37.47 -9.03
CA ILE A 296 -3.25 -37.44 -10.33
C ILE A 296 -2.55 -38.77 -10.71
N ARG A 297 -2.56 -39.77 -9.83
CA ARG A 297 -2.02 -41.12 -10.08
C ARG A 297 -3.11 -42.17 -10.38
N SER A 298 -4.36 -41.75 -10.53
CA SER A 298 -5.48 -42.65 -10.84
C SER A 298 -5.36 -43.27 -12.24
N THR A 299 -6.11 -44.34 -12.51
CA THR A 299 -6.23 -44.92 -13.85
C THR A 299 -6.82 -43.90 -14.84
N GLU A 300 -7.78 -43.10 -14.38
CA GLU A 300 -8.38 -42.00 -15.14
C GLU A 300 -7.34 -40.95 -15.54
N ALA A 301 -6.42 -40.58 -14.64
CA ALA A 301 -5.31 -39.69 -14.96
C ALA A 301 -4.39 -40.27 -16.03
N GLN A 302 -4.07 -41.56 -15.96
CA GLN A 302 -3.22 -42.23 -16.96
C GLN A 302 -3.89 -42.31 -18.33
N ASP A 303 -5.19 -42.57 -18.38
CA ASP A 303 -5.96 -42.58 -19.62
C ASP A 303 -5.96 -41.20 -20.29
N ILE A 304 -6.14 -40.12 -19.51
CA ILE A 304 -6.07 -38.74 -20.01
C ILE A 304 -4.64 -38.43 -20.52
N ILE A 305 -3.59 -38.79 -19.78
CA ILE A 305 -2.19 -38.57 -20.17
C ILE A 305 -1.88 -39.26 -21.51
N LEU A 306 -2.25 -40.53 -21.67
CA LEU A 306 -1.97 -41.31 -22.88
C LEU A 306 -2.58 -40.67 -24.14
N VAL A 307 -3.74 -40.03 -23.99
CA VAL A 307 -4.44 -39.38 -25.09
C VAL A 307 -3.86 -37.98 -25.34
N ALA A 308 -3.55 -37.21 -24.29
CA ALA A 308 -3.04 -35.84 -24.38
C ALA A 308 -1.56 -35.75 -24.82
N GLN A 309 -0.77 -36.82 -24.68
CA GLN A 309 0.65 -36.86 -25.10
C GLN A 309 0.87 -36.78 -26.63
N ASN A 310 -0.19 -36.75 -27.46
CA ASN A 310 -0.07 -36.72 -28.92
C ASN A 310 -0.87 -35.57 -29.57
N PRO A 311 -0.66 -34.30 -29.16
CA PRO A 311 -1.51 -33.17 -29.57
C PRO A 311 -1.43 -32.88 -31.08
N LEU A 312 -0.30 -33.18 -31.73
CA LEU A 312 -0.06 -32.93 -33.16
C LEU A 312 -0.81 -33.88 -34.12
N LYS A 313 -1.57 -34.85 -33.62
CA LYS A 313 -2.46 -35.68 -34.46
C LYS A 313 -3.70 -34.93 -34.94
N ASN A 314 -4.06 -33.86 -34.25
CA ASN A 314 -5.19 -33.01 -34.59
C ASN A 314 -4.66 -31.75 -35.30
N MET A 315 -4.56 -31.80 -36.62
CA MET A 315 -4.16 -30.62 -37.41
C MET A 315 -5.36 -29.67 -37.54
N TYR A 316 -5.38 -28.60 -36.75
CA TYR A 316 -6.35 -27.52 -36.87
C TYR A 316 -5.90 -26.50 -37.92
N ASN A 317 -6.75 -26.20 -38.90
CA ASN A 317 -6.51 -25.13 -39.88
C ASN A 317 -7.19 -23.82 -39.44
N ASP A 318 -6.81 -23.31 -38.26
CA ASP A 318 -7.18 -21.95 -37.81
C ASP A 318 -6.21 -21.49 -36.70
N THR A 319 -5.52 -20.36 -36.86
CA THR A 319 -4.31 -20.07 -36.04
C THR A 319 -4.58 -19.77 -34.57
N LEU A 320 -5.69 -19.10 -34.21
CA LEU A 320 -5.98 -18.73 -32.82
C LEU A 320 -6.59 -19.90 -32.02
N MET A 321 -7.59 -20.56 -32.58
CA MET A 321 -8.22 -21.73 -31.93
C MET A 321 -7.21 -22.88 -31.77
N ALA A 322 -6.33 -23.10 -32.75
CA ALA A 322 -5.30 -24.12 -32.67
C ALA A 322 -4.34 -23.88 -31.48
N ASN A 323 -3.86 -22.64 -31.32
CA ASN A 323 -2.99 -22.27 -30.20
C ASN A 323 -3.69 -22.51 -28.87
N TYR A 324 -4.95 -22.10 -28.74
CA TYR A 324 -5.74 -22.35 -27.54
C TYR A 324 -5.87 -23.85 -27.22
N LEU A 325 -6.27 -24.69 -28.17
CA LEU A 325 -6.46 -26.14 -27.94
C LEU A 325 -5.14 -26.86 -27.62
N TYR A 326 -4.05 -26.55 -28.32
CA TYR A 326 -2.73 -27.09 -27.99
C TYR A 326 -2.28 -26.67 -26.59
N GLY A 327 -2.53 -25.40 -26.24
CA GLY A 327 -2.31 -24.87 -24.92
C GLY A 327 -3.05 -25.66 -23.83
N LEU A 328 -4.34 -25.98 -24.05
CA LEU A 328 -5.13 -26.79 -23.12
C LEU A 328 -4.59 -28.21 -22.95
N ASP A 329 -4.13 -28.86 -24.02
CA ASP A 329 -3.58 -30.23 -23.94
C ASP A 329 -2.29 -30.27 -23.11
N TYR A 330 -1.36 -29.35 -23.36
CA TYR A 330 -0.14 -29.24 -22.55
C TYR A 330 -0.45 -28.86 -21.10
N LEU A 331 -1.45 -28.01 -20.87
CA LEU A 331 -1.89 -27.65 -19.53
C LEU A 331 -2.55 -28.83 -18.81
N THR A 332 -3.30 -29.66 -19.52
CA THR A 332 -3.88 -30.93 -19.02
C THR A 332 -2.77 -31.87 -18.55
N LEU A 333 -1.70 -32.03 -19.34
CA LEU A 333 -0.54 -32.84 -18.94
C LEU A 333 0.15 -32.27 -17.70
N ALA A 334 0.29 -30.95 -17.60
CA ALA A 334 0.87 -30.28 -16.45
C ALA A 334 -0.01 -30.44 -15.19
N PHE A 335 -1.33 -30.34 -15.28
CA PHE A 335 -2.27 -30.60 -14.19
C PHE A 335 -2.11 -32.00 -13.60
N LEU A 336 -1.81 -32.99 -14.44
CA LEU A 336 -1.62 -34.38 -14.03
C LEU A 336 -0.19 -34.70 -13.57
N GLY A 337 0.69 -33.71 -13.47
CA GLY A 337 2.10 -33.87 -13.06
C GLY A 337 2.94 -34.67 -14.07
N SER A 338 2.48 -34.77 -15.32
CA SER A 338 3.23 -35.45 -16.39
C SER A 338 4.25 -34.48 -16.97
N ASN A 339 5.52 -34.59 -16.56
CA ASN A 339 6.63 -33.79 -17.07
C ASN A 339 6.33 -32.28 -17.07
N THR A 340 5.92 -31.76 -15.91
CA THR A 340 5.51 -30.36 -15.72
C THR A 340 6.56 -29.37 -16.21
N GLN A 341 7.86 -29.71 -16.03
CA GLN A 341 8.98 -28.86 -16.43
C GLN A 341 9.01 -28.55 -17.93
N GLU A 342 8.59 -29.49 -18.78
CA GLU A 342 8.53 -29.29 -20.24
C GLU A 342 7.14 -28.85 -20.69
N ASN A 343 6.08 -29.44 -20.14
CA ASN A 343 4.72 -29.20 -20.60
C ASN A 343 4.13 -27.85 -20.17
N LEU A 344 4.45 -27.38 -18.96
CA LEU A 344 3.91 -26.09 -18.50
C LEU A 344 4.44 -24.90 -19.33
N PRO A 345 5.74 -24.77 -19.63
CA PRO A 345 6.22 -23.73 -20.53
C PRO A 345 5.57 -23.77 -21.92
N LEU A 346 5.35 -24.96 -22.50
CA LEU A 346 4.66 -25.10 -23.78
C LEU A 346 3.19 -24.68 -23.70
N ALA A 347 2.49 -25.08 -22.63
CA ALA A 347 1.11 -24.66 -22.39
C ALA A 347 1.00 -23.14 -22.34
N LEU A 348 1.86 -22.49 -21.56
CA LEU A 348 1.89 -21.04 -21.46
C LEU A 348 2.26 -20.39 -22.79
N GLN A 349 3.26 -20.91 -23.51
CA GLN A 349 3.63 -20.39 -24.83
C GLN A 349 2.42 -20.35 -25.76
N TYR A 350 1.70 -21.46 -25.90
CA TYR A 350 0.55 -21.55 -26.80
C TYR A 350 -0.65 -20.69 -26.34
N LEU A 351 -0.99 -20.69 -25.05
CA LEU A 351 -2.11 -19.91 -24.52
C LEU A 351 -1.87 -18.38 -24.57
N GLN A 352 -0.61 -17.95 -24.58
CA GLN A 352 -0.22 -16.54 -24.51
C GLN A 352 0.15 -15.95 -25.88
N GLN A 353 0.52 -16.81 -26.84
CA GLN A 353 1.03 -16.42 -28.16
C GLN A 353 0.15 -15.39 -28.87
N ASP A 354 -1.16 -15.59 -28.83
CA ASP A 354 -2.10 -14.73 -29.55
C ASP A 354 -2.21 -13.34 -28.92
N PHE A 355 -2.32 -13.27 -27.59
CA PHE A 355 -2.32 -12.00 -26.87
C PHE A 355 -1.02 -11.22 -27.13
N GLN A 356 0.12 -11.88 -27.01
CA GLN A 356 1.43 -11.29 -27.27
C GLN A 356 1.55 -10.82 -28.73
N TYR A 357 1.07 -11.60 -29.70
CA TYR A 357 1.08 -11.21 -31.10
C TYR A 357 0.27 -9.93 -31.34
N PHE A 358 -0.98 -9.86 -30.88
CA PHE A 358 -1.84 -8.69 -31.10
C PHE A 358 -1.37 -7.44 -30.35
N GLN A 359 -0.86 -7.61 -29.13
CA GLN A 359 -0.35 -6.51 -28.31
C GLN A 359 0.97 -5.95 -28.86
N ILE A 360 1.91 -6.83 -29.24
CA ILE A 360 3.27 -6.43 -29.68
C ILE A 360 3.28 -6.02 -31.15
N THR A 361 2.59 -6.78 -32.01
CA THR A 361 2.69 -6.61 -33.48
C THR A 361 1.62 -5.66 -34.01
N GLU A 362 0.39 -5.75 -33.48
CA GLU A 362 -0.75 -4.97 -33.98
C GLU A 362 -1.12 -3.79 -33.07
N HIS A 363 -0.47 -3.64 -31.91
CA HIS A 363 -0.78 -2.63 -30.89
C HIS A 363 -2.26 -2.58 -30.52
N ARG A 364 -2.93 -3.74 -30.58
CA ARG A 364 -4.35 -3.89 -30.32
C ARG A 364 -4.53 -4.65 -29.02
N PHE A 365 -5.27 -4.05 -28.10
CA PHE A 365 -5.67 -4.72 -26.87
C PHE A 365 -7.01 -5.43 -27.06
N ASP A 366 -7.06 -6.71 -26.72
CA ASP A 366 -8.30 -7.50 -26.64
C ASP A 366 -8.43 -8.08 -25.24
N ALA A 367 -9.50 -7.70 -24.55
CA ALA A 367 -9.71 -8.09 -23.16
C ALA A 367 -9.88 -9.60 -22.98
N SER A 368 -10.43 -10.32 -23.97
CA SER A 368 -10.63 -11.77 -23.84
C SER A 368 -9.30 -12.52 -23.98
N LEU A 369 -8.45 -12.08 -24.92
CA LEU A 369 -7.09 -12.59 -25.07
C LEU A 369 -6.25 -12.32 -23.82
N TYR A 370 -6.35 -11.12 -23.25
CA TYR A 370 -5.68 -10.79 -21.99
C TYR A 370 -6.17 -11.65 -20.82
N GLN A 371 -7.47 -11.88 -20.71
CA GLN A 371 -8.01 -12.75 -19.66
C GLN A 371 -7.56 -14.21 -19.81
N ASN A 372 -7.47 -14.74 -21.03
CA ASN A 372 -6.90 -16.06 -21.28
C ASN A 372 -5.41 -16.12 -20.89
N TYR A 373 -4.64 -15.09 -21.29
CA TYR A 373 -3.24 -14.91 -20.92
C TYR A 373 -3.05 -14.92 -19.40
N LEU A 374 -3.77 -14.07 -18.66
CA LEU A 374 -3.63 -13.97 -17.21
C LEU A 374 -4.12 -15.24 -16.48
N ALA A 375 -5.23 -15.84 -16.93
CA ALA A 375 -5.72 -17.11 -16.40
C ALA A 375 -4.68 -18.22 -16.54
N SER A 376 -4.01 -18.31 -17.70
CA SER A 376 -2.97 -19.31 -17.94
C SER A 376 -1.80 -19.17 -16.96
N ILE A 377 -1.34 -17.94 -16.68
CA ILE A 377 -0.24 -17.68 -15.73
C ILE A 377 -0.64 -18.09 -14.32
N VAL A 378 -1.84 -17.68 -13.87
CA VAL A 378 -2.32 -17.98 -12.52
C VAL A 378 -2.52 -19.50 -12.32
N LEU A 379 -3.08 -20.19 -13.31
CA LEU A 379 -3.24 -21.65 -13.27
C LEU A 379 -1.88 -22.37 -13.34
N GLY A 380 -0.91 -21.84 -14.09
CA GLY A 380 0.46 -22.36 -14.09
C GLY A 380 1.12 -22.26 -12.71
N ALA A 381 1.00 -21.11 -12.05
CA ALA A 381 1.45 -20.95 -10.67
C ALA A 381 0.70 -21.88 -9.70
N TYR A 382 -0.60 -22.11 -9.91
CA TYR A 382 -1.39 -23.06 -9.12
C TYR A 382 -0.95 -24.52 -9.29
N ILE A 383 -0.57 -24.94 -10.49
CA ILE A 383 -0.01 -26.28 -10.73
C ILE A 383 1.30 -26.45 -9.96
N LEU A 384 2.23 -25.49 -10.12
CA LEU A 384 3.53 -25.56 -9.46
C LEU A 384 3.42 -25.54 -7.94
N SER A 385 2.49 -24.77 -7.37
CA SER A 385 2.25 -24.77 -5.93
C SER A 385 1.58 -26.04 -5.42
N SER A 386 0.68 -26.64 -6.20
CA SER A 386 -0.01 -27.88 -5.82
C SER A 386 0.92 -29.10 -5.87
N LEU A 387 1.87 -29.09 -6.81
CA LEU A 387 2.88 -30.16 -6.98
C LEU A 387 4.19 -29.89 -6.22
N TYR A 388 4.39 -28.67 -5.73
CA TYR A 388 5.62 -28.18 -5.09
C TYR A 388 6.86 -28.29 -5.99
N GLU A 389 6.71 -27.95 -7.26
CA GLU A 389 7.76 -28.04 -8.28
C GLU A 389 8.28 -26.65 -8.67
N ASN A 390 9.60 -26.54 -8.90
CA ASN A 390 10.28 -25.38 -9.48
C ASN A 390 9.90 -24.02 -8.83
N GLU A 391 10.39 -23.77 -7.62
CA GLU A 391 10.10 -22.56 -6.84
C GLU A 391 10.41 -21.26 -7.62
N ALA A 392 11.52 -21.24 -8.35
CA ALA A 392 11.94 -20.08 -9.14
C ALA A 392 10.88 -19.73 -10.21
N TYR A 393 10.40 -20.73 -10.95
CA TYR A 393 9.40 -20.52 -11.97
C TYR A 393 8.03 -20.20 -11.38
N PHE A 394 7.66 -20.82 -10.25
CA PHE A 394 6.47 -20.45 -9.51
C PHE A 394 6.50 -18.96 -9.10
N ASN A 395 7.60 -18.51 -8.49
CA ASN A 395 7.77 -17.11 -8.06
C ASN A 395 7.77 -16.15 -9.25
N GLU A 396 8.35 -16.56 -10.39
CA GLU A 396 8.30 -15.80 -11.63
C GLU A 396 6.86 -15.63 -12.14
N LEU A 397 6.09 -16.71 -12.27
CA LEU A 397 4.69 -16.65 -12.72
C LEU A 397 3.82 -15.81 -11.78
N LEU A 398 3.99 -15.97 -10.47
CA LEU A 398 3.26 -15.19 -9.48
C LEU A 398 3.61 -13.69 -9.57
N ARG A 399 4.89 -13.37 -9.74
CA ARG A 399 5.36 -11.99 -9.95
C ARG A 399 4.78 -11.40 -11.22
N THR A 400 4.79 -12.16 -12.32
CA THR A 400 4.25 -11.74 -13.62
C THR A 400 2.74 -11.49 -13.52
N ALA A 401 1.98 -12.40 -12.90
CA ALA A 401 0.54 -12.21 -12.68
C ALA A 401 0.24 -10.92 -11.89
N LYS A 402 1.00 -10.67 -10.81
CA LYS A 402 0.89 -9.43 -10.01
C LYS A 402 1.17 -8.17 -10.85
N SER A 403 2.24 -8.18 -11.67
CA SER A 403 2.59 -7.02 -12.49
C SER A 403 1.58 -6.76 -13.61
N GLU A 404 1.12 -7.80 -14.29
CA GLU A 404 0.16 -7.71 -15.40
C GLU A 404 -1.18 -7.19 -14.90
N LEU A 405 -1.70 -7.76 -13.80
CA LEU A 405 -2.95 -7.33 -13.20
C LEU A 405 -2.91 -5.86 -12.77
N ALA A 406 -1.77 -5.39 -12.24
CA ALA A 406 -1.59 -3.99 -11.89
C ALA A 406 -1.53 -3.08 -13.13
N TYR A 407 -0.87 -3.51 -14.20
CA TYR A 407 -0.69 -2.71 -15.41
C TYR A 407 -1.99 -2.56 -16.23
N TYR A 408 -2.81 -3.61 -16.28
CA TYR A 408 -4.05 -3.67 -17.07
C TYR A 408 -5.32 -3.66 -16.20
N ARG A 409 -5.25 -3.01 -15.03
CA ARG A 409 -6.38 -2.94 -14.08
C ARG A 409 -7.61 -2.23 -14.68
N ASP A 410 -7.40 -1.22 -15.51
CA ASP A 410 -8.45 -0.36 -16.07
C ASP A 410 -9.25 -1.00 -17.21
N VAL A 411 -8.75 -2.09 -17.79
CA VAL A 411 -9.36 -2.80 -18.93
C VAL A 411 -10.16 -4.05 -18.53
N MET A 412 -10.28 -4.32 -17.22
CA MET A 412 -11.06 -5.43 -16.65
C MET A 412 -12.25 -4.92 -15.84
N SER A 413 -13.29 -5.75 -15.68
CA SER A 413 -14.35 -5.45 -14.71
C SER A 413 -13.82 -5.59 -13.28
N HIS A 414 -14.45 -4.88 -12.33
CA HIS A 414 -14.08 -4.94 -10.92
C HIS A 414 -14.16 -6.37 -10.36
N ASP A 415 -15.23 -7.11 -10.69
CA ASP A 415 -15.43 -8.50 -10.27
C ASP A 415 -14.34 -9.46 -10.80
N ASP A 416 -13.83 -9.20 -12.01
CA ASP A 416 -12.78 -10.01 -12.60
C ASP A 416 -11.44 -9.74 -11.91
N ILE A 417 -11.11 -8.48 -11.66
CA ILE A 417 -9.89 -8.08 -10.94
C ILE A 417 -9.85 -8.74 -9.57
N GLU A 418 -10.96 -8.67 -8.82
CA GLU A 418 -11.08 -9.30 -7.50
C GLU A 418 -10.76 -10.80 -7.56
N THR A 419 -11.37 -11.51 -8.52
CA THR A 419 -11.15 -12.95 -8.68
C THR A 419 -9.67 -13.27 -8.88
N TYR A 420 -8.94 -12.43 -9.62
CA TYR A 420 -7.50 -12.59 -9.82
C TYR A 420 -6.67 -12.19 -8.59
N GLU A 421 -6.99 -11.08 -7.92
CA GLU A 421 -6.33 -10.64 -6.68
C GLU A 421 -6.46 -11.70 -5.57
N ASP A 422 -7.63 -12.32 -5.47
CA ASP A 422 -7.91 -13.37 -4.48
C ASP A 422 -7.20 -14.69 -4.80
N ALA A 423 -7.16 -15.09 -6.07
CA ALA A 423 -6.37 -16.23 -6.50
C ALA A 423 -4.87 -16.02 -6.26
N ILE A 424 -4.34 -14.84 -6.60
CA ILE A 424 -2.95 -14.47 -6.35
C ILE A 424 -2.65 -14.50 -4.85
N PHE A 425 -3.57 -14.00 -4.01
CA PHE A 425 -3.41 -14.05 -2.57
C PHE A 425 -3.28 -15.49 -2.07
N ILE A 426 -4.13 -16.42 -2.51
CA ILE A 426 -4.04 -17.85 -2.14
C ILE A 426 -2.66 -18.41 -2.51
N LEU A 427 -2.16 -18.09 -3.71
CA LEU A 427 -0.85 -18.56 -4.19
C LEU A 427 0.31 -17.95 -3.40
N ASP A 428 0.17 -16.70 -2.94
CA ASP A 428 1.17 -16.03 -2.11
C ASP A 428 1.34 -16.71 -0.75
N GLN A 429 0.27 -17.28 -0.20
CA GLN A 429 0.27 -18.01 1.07
C GLN A 429 0.88 -19.43 1.00
N VAL A 430 1.23 -19.92 -0.20
CA VAL A 430 1.79 -21.28 -0.34
C VAL A 430 3.15 -21.36 0.37
N ASP A 431 3.27 -22.32 1.27
CA ASP A 431 4.50 -22.59 2.02
C ASP A 431 5.67 -22.94 1.08
N ARG A 432 6.59 -21.98 0.90
CA ARG A 432 7.76 -22.11 0.03
C ARG A 432 8.72 -23.21 0.47
N SER A 433 8.70 -23.59 1.76
CA SER A 433 9.59 -24.65 2.28
C SER A 433 9.30 -26.04 1.70
N LYS A 434 8.12 -26.21 1.08
CA LYS A 434 7.70 -27.47 0.47
C LYS A 434 8.24 -27.64 -0.96
N PHE A 435 8.69 -26.56 -1.60
CA PHE A 435 9.21 -26.64 -2.97
C PHE A 435 10.56 -27.34 -3.04
N LEU A 436 10.79 -28.05 -4.14
CA LEU A 436 12.09 -28.62 -4.47
C LEU A 436 13.09 -27.50 -4.80
N GLN A 437 14.15 -27.38 -4.00
CA GLN A 437 15.22 -26.40 -4.21
C GLN A 437 15.96 -26.69 -5.53
N ILE A 438 15.89 -25.75 -6.47
CA ILE A 438 16.73 -25.71 -7.67
C ILE A 438 17.57 -24.43 -7.59
N SER A 439 18.88 -24.56 -7.41
CA SER A 439 19.78 -23.40 -7.40
C SER A 439 20.12 -22.99 -8.83
N ILE A 440 19.76 -21.77 -9.20
CA ILE A 440 20.27 -21.11 -10.40
C ILE A 440 21.51 -20.30 -9.98
N GLU A 441 22.67 -20.59 -10.57
CA GLU A 441 23.89 -19.82 -10.35
C GLU A 441 23.84 -18.49 -11.14
N ASP A 442 23.50 -17.39 -10.48
CA ASP A 442 23.63 -16.04 -11.03
C ASP A 442 25.09 -15.58 -11.04
N SER A 443 25.53 -14.94 -12.14
CA SER A 443 26.76 -14.14 -12.20
C SER A 443 26.57 -12.82 -11.43
N LYS A 444 26.44 -12.91 -10.10
CA LYS A 444 26.23 -11.74 -9.24
C LYS A 444 27.47 -10.82 -9.24
N PRO A 445 27.27 -9.49 -9.23
CA PRO A 445 28.36 -8.55 -9.02
C PRO A 445 29.02 -8.79 -7.65
N LYS A 446 30.27 -8.34 -7.51
CA LYS A 446 31.02 -8.54 -6.26
C LYS A 446 30.37 -7.75 -5.12
N ASP A 447 30.28 -8.38 -3.97
CA ASP A 447 29.81 -7.73 -2.75
C ASP A 447 30.69 -6.52 -2.40
N GLU A 448 30.03 -5.45 -1.95
CA GLU A 448 30.66 -4.20 -1.58
C GLU A 448 30.14 -3.77 -0.20
N ILE A 449 31.04 -3.45 0.72
CA ILE A 449 30.68 -3.11 2.10
C ILE A 449 29.76 -1.87 2.11
N GLY A 450 28.61 -1.98 2.77
CA GLY A 450 27.62 -0.89 2.91
C GLY A 450 26.76 -0.62 1.68
N TYR A 451 26.97 -1.36 0.59
CA TYR A 451 26.16 -1.23 -0.62
C TYR A 451 25.41 -2.52 -0.93
N ALA A 452 24.15 -2.40 -1.37
CA ALA A 452 23.41 -3.49 -1.98
C ALA A 452 23.46 -3.36 -3.51
N LYS A 453 23.75 -4.47 -4.20
CA LYS A 453 23.73 -4.54 -5.66
C LYS A 453 22.37 -5.08 -6.10
N VAL A 454 21.51 -4.17 -6.54
CA VAL A 454 20.12 -4.47 -6.85
C VAL A 454 19.96 -4.63 -8.37
N PRO A 455 19.53 -5.79 -8.89
CA PRO A 455 19.31 -5.95 -10.33
C PRO A 455 18.20 -5.02 -10.80
N LEU A 456 18.45 -4.28 -11.89
CA LEU A 456 17.45 -3.45 -12.54
C LEU A 456 16.87 -4.20 -13.75
N ILE A 457 15.55 -4.21 -13.86
CA ILE A 457 14.84 -4.69 -15.04
C ILE A 457 14.57 -3.45 -15.90
N LEU A 458 15.31 -3.30 -16.99
CA LEU A 458 15.24 -2.13 -17.88
C LEU A 458 14.79 -2.55 -19.27
N SER A 459 13.86 -1.79 -19.84
CA SER A 459 13.48 -1.88 -21.24
C SER A 459 14.62 -1.42 -22.17
N PRO A 460 14.61 -1.80 -23.46
CA PRO A 460 15.60 -1.31 -24.42
C PRO A 460 15.71 0.22 -24.52
N GLN A 461 14.59 0.93 -24.30
CA GLN A 461 14.53 2.39 -24.31
C GLN A 461 15.25 2.98 -23.08
N GLU A 462 15.02 2.43 -21.89
CA GLU A 462 15.69 2.85 -20.66
C GLU A 462 17.20 2.55 -20.71
N ILE A 463 17.59 1.41 -21.30
CA ILE A 463 19.00 1.09 -21.54
C ILE A 463 19.64 2.11 -22.48
N ALA A 464 18.96 2.51 -23.56
CA ALA A 464 19.46 3.51 -24.49
C ALA A 464 19.60 4.90 -23.83
N GLN A 465 18.61 5.30 -23.02
CA GLN A 465 18.66 6.56 -22.26
C GLN A 465 19.79 6.56 -21.23
N LEU A 466 19.94 5.47 -20.47
CA LEU A 466 21.04 5.30 -19.53
C LEU A 466 22.41 5.36 -20.23
N ASN A 467 22.54 4.75 -21.41
CA ASN A 467 23.76 4.82 -22.23
C ASN A 467 24.07 6.25 -22.68
N ALA A 468 23.05 7.00 -23.11
CA ALA A 468 23.21 8.39 -23.53
C ALA A 468 23.72 9.26 -22.37
N ILE A 469 23.15 9.12 -21.17
CA ILE A 469 23.59 9.84 -19.97
C ILE A 469 25.02 9.45 -19.59
N ALA A 470 25.33 8.14 -19.58
CA ALA A 470 26.68 7.65 -19.27
C ALA A 470 27.73 8.17 -20.29
N GLN A 471 27.37 8.24 -21.57
CA GLN A 471 28.24 8.80 -22.60
C GLN A 471 28.45 10.30 -22.41
N LYS A 472 27.39 11.06 -22.11
CA LYS A 472 27.47 12.49 -21.78
C LYS A 472 28.40 12.74 -20.60
N GLU A 473 28.30 11.90 -19.57
CA GLU A 473 29.19 11.94 -18.41
C GLU A 473 30.65 11.68 -18.79
N GLN A 474 30.92 10.65 -19.58
CA GLN A 474 32.28 10.32 -20.04
C GLN A 474 32.89 11.44 -20.90
N VAL A 475 32.10 12.07 -21.77
CA VAL A 475 32.54 13.20 -22.58
C VAL A 475 32.86 14.40 -21.69
N GLY A 476 31.97 14.76 -20.76
CA GLY A 476 32.20 15.85 -19.81
C GLY A 476 33.47 15.65 -18.99
N LYS A 477 33.68 14.44 -18.45
CA LYS A 477 34.91 14.07 -17.72
C LYS A 477 36.17 14.17 -18.59
N LYS A 478 36.13 13.72 -19.85
CA LYS A 478 37.26 13.84 -20.78
C LYS A 478 37.60 15.29 -21.14
N GLU A 479 36.59 16.15 -21.22
CA GLU A 479 36.75 17.57 -21.55
C GLU A 479 37.04 18.47 -20.33
N GLY A 480 37.11 17.90 -19.11
CA GLY A 480 37.30 18.67 -17.88
C GLY A 480 36.12 19.59 -17.54
N LYS A 481 34.92 19.29 -18.04
CA LYS A 481 33.70 20.06 -17.77
C LYS A 481 32.87 19.38 -16.69
N ALA A 482 32.13 20.18 -15.92
CA ALA A 482 31.14 19.66 -14.99
C ALA A 482 30.08 18.84 -15.74
N VAL A 483 29.70 17.69 -15.17
CA VAL A 483 28.65 16.84 -15.73
C VAL A 483 27.31 17.55 -15.52
N MET A 484 26.60 17.81 -16.62
CA MET A 484 25.31 18.49 -16.62
C MET A 484 24.21 17.49 -17.00
N LEU A 485 23.15 17.42 -16.20
CA LEU A 485 21.94 16.65 -16.48
C LEU A 485 20.75 17.59 -16.72
N THR A 486 19.91 17.28 -17.69
CA THR A 486 18.62 17.95 -17.88
C THR A 486 17.61 17.48 -16.83
N PRO A 487 16.46 18.17 -16.63
CA PRO A 487 15.48 17.77 -15.63
C PRO A 487 14.85 16.41 -15.96
N LEU A 488 14.71 16.09 -17.26
CA LEU A 488 14.23 14.78 -17.72
C LEU A 488 15.24 13.66 -17.45
N GLU A 489 16.55 13.94 -17.61
CA GLU A 489 17.60 12.98 -17.25
C GLU A 489 17.64 12.75 -15.73
N VAL A 490 17.43 13.79 -14.93
CA VAL A 490 17.30 13.66 -13.46
C VAL A 490 16.07 12.84 -13.09
N LYS A 491 14.89 13.13 -13.66
CA LYS A 491 13.67 12.35 -13.42
C LYS A 491 13.89 10.86 -13.72
N PHE A 492 14.53 10.55 -14.85
CA PHE A 492 14.87 9.17 -15.21
C PHE A 492 15.84 8.52 -14.22
N MET A 493 16.89 9.22 -13.77
CA MET A 493 17.81 8.63 -12.77
C MET A 493 17.15 8.45 -11.40
N LEU A 494 16.23 9.34 -11.01
CA LEU A 494 15.42 9.17 -9.81
C LEU A 494 14.48 7.97 -9.92
N SER A 495 13.87 7.71 -11.08
CA SER A 495 13.03 6.51 -11.25
C SER A 495 13.82 5.20 -11.11
N LEU A 496 15.06 5.16 -11.61
CA LEU A 496 15.96 4.01 -11.38
C LEU A 496 16.33 3.85 -9.89
N THR A 497 16.57 4.97 -9.21
CA THR A 497 16.85 4.99 -7.77
C THR A 497 15.67 4.42 -6.99
N TYR A 498 14.45 4.88 -7.31
CA TYR A 498 13.24 4.37 -6.71
C TYR A 498 13.02 2.88 -6.99
N GLN A 499 13.27 2.41 -8.20
CA GLN A 499 13.20 0.98 -8.53
C GLN A 499 14.13 0.15 -7.65
N ALA A 500 15.36 0.63 -7.43
CA ALA A 500 16.33 -0.03 -6.56
C ALA A 500 15.92 -0.01 -5.08
N TYR A 501 15.43 1.14 -4.60
CA TYR A 501 14.86 1.32 -3.27
C TYR A 501 13.70 0.34 -3.04
N LYS A 502 12.77 0.25 -4.00
CA LYS A 502 11.61 -0.64 -3.97
C LYS A 502 11.99 -2.12 -3.89
N ALA A 503 12.99 -2.53 -4.66
CA ALA A 503 13.52 -3.89 -4.59
C ALA A 503 14.23 -4.21 -3.26
N GLN A 504 14.52 -3.20 -2.42
CA GLN A 504 15.04 -3.35 -1.05
C GLN A 504 13.98 -3.06 0.02
N GLY A 505 12.70 -2.99 -0.37
CA GLY A 505 11.57 -2.85 0.55
C GLY A 505 11.13 -1.42 0.85
N PHE A 506 11.72 -0.40 0.21
CA PHE A 506 11.25 0.98 0.31
C PHE A 506 9.96 1.17 -0.50
N ARG A 507 8.88 1.60 0.13
CA ARG A 507 7.62 1.87 -0.59
C ARG A 507 7.50 3.36 -0.92
N GLY A 508 6.66 3.69 -1.89
CA GLY A 508 6.36 5.09 -2.20
C GLY A 508 5.61 5.75 -1.04
N VAL A 509 5.85 7.03 -0.82
CA VAL A 509 5.19 7.80 0.24
C VAL A 509 3.93 8.44 -0.31
N ALA A 510 2.79 8.27 0.38
CA ALA A 510 1.55 8.94 0.00
C ALA A 510 1.74 10.48 -0.07
N PRO A 511 1.14 11.19 -1.05
CA PRO A 511 1.39 12.63 -1.26
C PRO A 511 1.11 13.51 -0.02
N GLU A 512 0.10 13.17 0.77
CA GLU A 512 -0.22 13.80 2.04
C GLU A 512 0.87 13.59 3.07
N MET A 513 1.42 12.37 3.14
CA MET A 513 2.51 12.04 4.04
C MET A 513 3.81 12.72 3.66
N PHE A 514 4.09 12.79 2.36
CA PHE A 514 5.21 13.56 1.85
C PHE A 514 5.11 15.02 2.31
N LYS A 515 3.94 15.66 2.16
CA LYS A 515 3.71 17.04 2.64
C LYS A 515 3.89 17.19 4.15
N ILE A 516 3.38 16.24 4.94
CA ILE A 516 3.56 16.24 6.39
C ILE A 516 5.06 16.18 6.73
N ARG A 517 5.84 15.31 6.09
CA ARG A 517 7.30 15.22 6.32
C ARG A 517 8.06 16.46 5.89
N LEU A 518 7.65 17.07 4.78
CA LEU A 518 8.16 18.38 4.37
C LEU A 518 7.92 19.47 5.43
N GLY A 519 6.83 19.38 6.19
CA GLY A 519 6.55 20.26 7.33
C GLY A 519 7.29 19.87 8.61
N GLU A 520 7.12 18.63 9.08
CA GLU A 520 7.62 18.16 10.38
C GLU A 520 9.15 18.01 10.43
N VAL A 521 9.76 17.52 9.35
CA VAL A 521 11.20 17.22 9.31
C VAL A 521 11.98 18.38 8.73
N PHE A 522 11.46 18.96 7.65
CA PHE A 522 12.16 19.97 6.87
C PHE A 522 11.66 21.41 7.11
N ASP A 523 10.51 21.60 7.77
CA ASP A 523 9.84 22.89 7.99
C ASP A 523 9.90 23.82 6.77
N ILE A 524 9.46 23.30 5.62
CA ILE A 524 9.53 24.04 4.35
C ILE A 524 8.73 25.35 4.41
N GLU A 525 7.63 25.40 5.18
CA GLU A 525 6.82 26.62 5.31
C GLU A 525 7.60 27.76 5.97
N THR A 526 8.39 27.48 7.02
CA THR A 526 9.25 28.48 7.64
C THR A 526 10.53 28.68 6.83
N PHE A 527 11.02 27.65 6.14
CA PHE A 527 12.16 27.75 5.22
C PHE A 527 11.93 28.79 4.12
N ASN A 528 10.70 28.98 3.65
CA ASN A 528 10.36 30.05 2.69
C ASN A 528 10.70 31.47 3.19
N LYS A 529 10.88 31.65 4.49
CA LYS A 529 11.31 32.92 5.12
C LYS A 529 12.83 32.99 5.34
N SER A 530 13.55 31.89 5.07
CA SER A 530 15.00 31.78 5.23
C SER A 530 15.73 32.35 4.01
N PRO A 531 16.91 32.99 4.17
CA PRO A 531 17.81 33.29 3.05
C PRO A 531 18.22 32.06 2.24
N LEU A 532 18.01 30.86 2.79
CA LEU A 532 18.31 29.60 2.12
C LEU A 532 17.27 29.21 1.06
N VAL A 533 16.08 29.82 1.04
CA VAL A 533 15.01 29.52 0.07
C VAL A 533 15.46 29.67 -1.39
N ARG A 534 16.36 30.62 -1.65
CA ARG A 534 16.90 30.85 -3.00
C ARG A 534 17.68 29.67 -3.57
N HIS A 535 18.10 28.72 -2.72
CA HIS A 535 18.80 27.51 -3.15
C HIS A 535 17.83 26.37 -3.49
N LEU A 536 16.52 26.56 -3.28
CA LEU A 536 15.50 25.60 -3.67
C LEU A 536 15.01 25.91 -5.09
N ILE A 537 15.09 24.93 -5.98
CA ILE A 537 14.50 24.98 -7.30
C ILE A 537 13.39 23.92 -7.34
N ASP A 538 12.16 24.37 -7.55
CA ASP A 538 11.00 23.52 -7.62
C ASP A 538 10.67 23.19 -9.09
N PHE A 539 10.70 21.90 -9.43
CA PHE A 539 10.17 21.37 -10.69
C PHE A 539 8.87 20.61 -10.44
N ASP A 540 8.11 20.36 -11.52
CA ASP A 540 6.82 19.66 -11.47
C ASP A 540 6.87 18.34 -10.69
N VAL A 541 7.97 17.59 -10.80
CA VAL A 541 8.09 16.21 -10.32
C VAL A 541 9.07 16.06 -9.15
N PHE A 542 10.05 16.96 -9.03
CA PHE A 542 11.06 16.88 -7.98
C PHE A 542 11.44 18.28 -7.51
N MET A 543 11.90 18.37 -6.26
CA MET A 543 12.59 19.57 -5.77
C MET A 543 14.09 19.33 -5.80
N LEU A 544 14.82 20.34 -6.24
CA LEU A 544 16.26 20.38 -6.21
C LEU A 544 16.70 21.36 -5.13
N LEU A 545 17.47 20.89 -4.16
CA LEU A 545 18.22 21.78 -3.28
C LEU A 545 19.63 21.95 -3.86
N GLY A 546 19.85 23.13 -4.43
CA GLY A 546 20.98 23.51 -5.25
C GLY A 546 22.32 23.58 -4.50
N VAL A 547 23.34 23.03 -5.16
CA VAL A 547 24.75 22.90 -4.79
C VAL A 547 25.01 22.73 -3.28
N ALA A 548 24.86 21.48 -2.85
CA ALA A 548 24.86 20.97 -1.50
C ALA A 548 26.25 20.97 -0.84
N ASP A 549 26.78 22.16 -0.53
CA ASP A 549 27.90 22.30 0.38
C ASP A 549 28.04 23.72 0.96
N ARG A 550 27.18 24.09 1.92
CA ARG A 550 27.22 25.42 2.56
C ARG A 550 28.63 25.78 3.08
N GLN A 551 29.47 24.79 3.40
CA GLN A 551 30.81 25.00 3.93
C GLN A 551 31.85 25.36 2.84
N CYS A 552 31.58 25.00 1.58
CA CYS A 552 32.52 25.19 0.47
C CYS A 552 32.24 26.39 -0.44
N TYR A 553 31.19 27.17 -0.18
CA TYR A 553 30.93 28.38 -0.95
C TYR A 553 31.57 29.62 -0.34
N VAL A 554 32.63 30.09 -0.98
CA VAL A 554 33.25 31.38 -0.70
C VAL A 554 32.36 32.49 -1.27
N GLN A 555 31.63 33.17 -0.38
CA GLN A 555 30.74 34.33 -0.61
C GLN A 555 29.49 34.08 -1.49
N ASN A 556 28.35 34.53 -0.97
CA ASN A 556 26.99 34.38 -1.53
C ASN A 556 26.81 34.85 -3.00
N GLU A 557 27.72 35.66 -3.54
CA GLU A 557 27.57 36.31 -4.85
C GLU A 557 27.76 35.35 -6.03
N HIS A 558 28.71 34.42 -5.93
CA HIS A 558 28.96 33.42 -6.99
C HIS A 558 27.81 32.41 -7.11
N ILE A 559 27.19 32.03 -5.98
CA ILE A 559 26.09 31.06 -5.94
C ILE A 559 24.83 31.63 -6.62
N ASN A 560 24.50 32.90 -6.39
CA ASN A 560 23.34 33.52 -7.04
C ASN A 560 23.49 33.53 -8.58
N THR A 561 24.72 33.69 -9.07
CA THR A 561 24.99 33.66 -10.50
C THR A 561 24.86 32.23 -11.05
N ILE A 562 25.40 31.23 -10.33
CA ILE A 562 25.29 29.81 -10.68
C ILE A 562 23.82 29.36 -10.68
N LEU A 563 23.06 29.65 -9.62
CA LEU A 563 21.62 29.33 -9.53
C LEU A 563 20.82 30.02 -10.62
N GLY A 564 21.06 31.31 -10.87
CA GLY A 564 20.41 32.02 -11.97
C GLY A 564 20.76 31.45 -13.35
N GLU A 565 21.95 30.88 -13.53
CA GLU A 565 22.29 30.15 -14.75
C GLU A 565 21.62 28.77 -14.84
N LEU A 566 21.55 28.02 -13.73
CA LEU A 566 20.86 26.73 -13.63
C LEU A 566 19.38 26.89 -14.02
N GLU A 567 18.69 27.86 -13.41
CA GLU A 567 17.29 28.18 -13.70
C GLU A 567 17.08 28.56 -15.17
N ARG A 568 18.01 29.32 -15.76
CA ARG A 568 17.91 29.79 -17.15
C ARG A 568 18.20 28.70 -18.18
N LYS A 569 19.17 27.82 -17.90
CA LYS A 569 19.63 26.79 -18.85
C LYS A 569 18.89 25.46 -18.69
N GLN A 570 18.20 25.25 -17.56
CA GLN A 570 17.61 23.97 -17.16
C GLN A 570 18.63 22.82 -17.09
N ASP A 571 19.93 23.12 -17.06
CA ASP A 571 21.00 22.15 -16.87
C ASP A 571 21.33 22.07 -15.39
N ILE A 572 21.37 20.88 -14.80
CA ILE A 572 21.64 20.60 -13.39
C ILE A 572 23.05 20.01 -13.27
N TYR A 573 23.92 20.67 -12.50
CA TYR A 573 25.30 20.23 -12.26
C TYR A 573 25.74 20.48 -10.82
N GLY A 574 26.84 19.83 -10.42
CA GLY A 574 27.36 19.86 -9.05
C GLY A 574 26.69 18.85 -8.12
N TYR A 575 27.06 18.88 -6.84
CA TYR A 575 26.44 18.05 -5.81
C TYR A 575 25.09 18.63 -5.46
N ASN A 576 24.00 17.89 -5.59
CA ASN A 576 22.67 18.40 -5.26
C ASN A 576 21.92 17.38 -4.41
N VAL A 577 21.00 17.85 -3.58
CA VAL A 577 20.03 16.98 -2.94
C VAL A 577 18.74 17.04 -3.73
N PHE A 578 18.28 15.88 -4.17
CA PHE A 578 17.07 15.71 -4.95
C PHE A 578 15.98 15.15 -4.05
N PHE A 579 14.82 15.80 -4.04
CA PHE A 579 13.61 15.32 -3.40
C PHE A 579 12.65 14.87 -4.50
N ASP A 580 12.45 13.57 -4.63
CA ASP A 580 11.43 13.03 -5.53
C ASP A 580 10.04 13.24 -4.88
N LYS A 581 9.20 14.08 -5.51
CA LYS A 581 7.86 14.38 -4.98
C LYS A 581 6.85 13.28 -5.30
N GLU A 582 7.07 12.53 -6.38
CA GLU A 582 6.18 11.45 -6.82
C GLU A 582 6.34 10.22 -5.92
N ASN A 583 7.58 9.92 -5.53
CA ASN A 583 7.91 8.68 -4.82
C ASN A 583 8.28 8.91 -3.35
N GLY A 584 8.57 10.15 -2.94
CA GLY A 584 8.80 10.52 -1.55
C GLY A 584 10.11 10.00 -0.97
N PHE A 585 11.22 10.28 -1.64
CA PHE A 585 12.55 9.99 -1.11
C PHE A 585 13.53 11.11 -1.47
N ILE A 586 14.67 11.09 -0.79
CA ILE A 586 15.80 12.00 -0.98
C ILE A 586 17.07 11.24 -1.34
N THR A 587 17.83 11.81 -2.28
CA THR A 587 19.15 11.27 -2.67
C THR A 587 20.08 12.39 -3.07
N ASP A 588 21.38 12.20 -2.87
CA ASP A 588 22.45 13.07 -3.36
C ASP A 588 23.26 12.44 -4.51
N LYS A 589 22.97 11.19 -4.88
CA LYS A 589 23.68 10.41 -5.90
C LYS A 589 22.72 9.92 -6.97
N ILE A 590 22.87 10.48 -8.18
CA ILE A 590 22.06 10.09 -9.35
C ILE A 590 22.90 9.88 -10.62
N LEU A 591 24.22 10.08 -10.56
CA LEU A 591 25.08 9.91 -11.74
C LEU A 591 25.31 8.42 -12.05
N PRO A 592 25.17 7.96 -13.31
CA PRO A 592 25.36 6.57 -13.67
C PRO A 592 26.70 5.98 -13.18
N SER A 593 27.82 6.72 -13.26
CA SER A 593 29.11 6.20 -12.78
C SER A 593 29.18 5.93 -11.28
N GLN A 594 28.27 6.50 -10.49
CA GLN A 594 28.24 6.34 -9.04
C GLN A 594 27.27 5.24 -8.61
N VAL A 595 26.15 5.13 -9.32
CA VAL A 595 25.00 4.31 -8.89
C VAL A 595 24.73 3.11 -9.79
N ILE A 596 25.41 2.94 -10.93
CA ILE A 596 25.19 1.81 -11.85
C ILE A 596 26.45 0.96 -12.00
N GLU A 597 26.26 -0.35 -11.94
CA GLU A 597 27.24 -1.37 -12.26
C GLU A 597 26.71 -2.29 -13.37
N ARG A 598 27.56 -2.72 -14.29
CA ARG A 598 27.19 -3.65 -15.37
C ARG A 598 28.07 -4.87 -15.36
N THR A 599 27.46 -6.04 -15.46
CA THR A 599 28.20 -7.30 -15.61
C THR A 599 28.52 -7.55 -17.08
N THR A 600 29.41 -8.52 -17.33
CA THR A 600 29.83 -8.92 -18.67
C THR A 600 28.69 -9.46 -19.53
N ASP A 601 27.64 -9.96 -18.88
CA ASP A 601 26.50 -10.61 -19.53
C ASP A 601 25.41 -9.59 -19.92
N GLY A 602 25.66 -8.30 -19.68
CA GLY A 602 24.75 -7.21 -20.04
C GLY A 602 23.73 -6.84 -18.95
N ASN A 603 23.69 -7.56 -17.83
CA ASN A 603 22.81 -7.23 -16.70
C ASN A 603 23.27 -5.92 -16.04
N VAL A 604 22.29 -5.10 -15.65
CA VAL A 604 22.49 -3.80 -15.02
C VAL A 604 22.07 -3.88 -13.56
N TYR A 605 22.95 -3.45 -12.66
CA TYR A 605 22.71 -3.40 -11.24
C TYR A 605 22.78 -1.95 -10.75
N TYR A 606 21.86 -1.58 -9.86
CA TYR A 606 21.94 -0.36 -9.09
C TYR A 606 22.79 -0.61 -7.84
N ARG A 607 23.78 0.24 -7.61
CA ARG A 607 24.64 0.27 -6.43
C ARG A 607 23.98 1.17 -5.39
N LEU A 608 23.13 0.56 -4.57
CA LEU A 608 22.38 1.26 -3.54
C LEU A 608 23.21 1.43 -2.27
N LEU A 609 23.39 2.66 -1.79
CA LEU A 609 23.98 2.91 -0.47
C LEU A 609 22.93 2.64 0.61
N MET A 610 23.16 1.60 1.42
CA MET A 610 22.17 1.16 2.42
C MET A 610 21.91 2.21 3.49
N ALA A 611 22.90 3.04 3.82
CA ALA A 611 22.72 4.12 4.77
C ALA A 611 21.73 5.18 4.29
N ASP A 612 21.75 5.53 3.01
CA ASP A 612 20.79 6.49 2.45
C ASP A 612 19.39 5.87 2.43
N LEU A 613 19.27 4.59 2.09
CA LEU A 613 18.01 3.86 2.20
C LEU A 613 17.47 3.90 3.64
N TYR A 614 18.29 3.62 4.65
CA TYR A 614 17.88 3.64 6.05
C TYR A 614 17.50 5.04 6.53
N LEU A 615 18.24 6.06 6.13
CA LEU A 615 17.90 7.46 6.42
C LEU A 615 16.56 7.85 5.81
N ASN A 616 16.32 7.45 4.56
CA ASN A 616 15.05 7.68 3.89
C ASN A 616 13.90 6.93 4.58
N SER A 617 14.08 5.67 4.94
CA SER A 617 13.07 4.90 5.68
C SER A 617 12.79 5.51 7.05
N PHE A 618 13.81 6.03 7.75
CA PHE A 618 13.62 6.74 9.00
C PHE A 618 12.82 8.03 8.81
N ILE A 619 13.23 8.90 7.88
CA ILE A 619 12.60 10.21 7.65
C ILE A 619 11.17 10.09 7.12
N PHE A 620 10.96 9.25 6.11
CA PHE A 620 9.68 9.18 5.41
C PHE A 620 8.72 8.14 5.99
N HIS A 621 9.24 7.03 6.52
CA HIS A 621 8.44 5.93 7.06
C HIS A 621 8.55 5.77 8.59
N ASN A 622 9.20 6.68 9.33
CA ASN A 622 9.36 6.55 10.80
C ASN A 622 9.93 5.18 11.24
N ASP A 623 10.75 4.53 10.40
CA ASP A 623 11.31 3.22 10.73
C ASP A 623 12.46 3.37 11.75
N GLU A 624 12.14 3.28 13.04
CA GLU A 624 13.10 3.34 14.15
C GLU A 624 14.16 2.22 14.07
N SER A 625 13.82 1.08 13.44
CA SER A 625 14.78 0.01 13.20
C SER A 625 15.80 0.38 12.10
N ALA A 626 15.34 1.10 11.07
CA ALA A 626 16.22 1.68 10.06
C ALA A 626 17.11 2.76 10.69
N PHE A 627 16.62 3.53 11.65
CA PHE A 627 17.46 4.47 12.38
C PHE A 627 18.62 3.79 13.11
N VAL A 628 18.38 2.68 13.82
CA VAL A 628 19.47 1.92 14.49
C VAL A 628 20.51 1.47 13.46
N LYS A 629 20.07 0.91 12.33
CA LYS A 629 20.96 0.48 11.24
C LYS A 629 21.70 1.66 10.60
N PHE A 630 21.07 2.82 10.50
CA PHE A 630 21.66 4.06 10.01
C PHE A 630 22.75 4.56 10.97
N ARG A 631 22.46 4.64 12.28
CA ARG A 631 23.41 5.06 13.34
C ARG A 631 24.67 4.17 13.37
N ASP A 632 24.48 2.88 13.20
CA ASP A 632 25.55 1.88 13.29
C ASP A 632 26.32 1.74 11.96
N SER A 633 25.86 2.40 10.89
CA SER A 633 26.53 2.43 9.59
C SER A 633 27.89 3.11 9.65
N VAL A 634 28.88 2.51 8.96
CA VAL A 634 30.18 3.14 8.70
C VAL A 634 30.10 4.29 7.70
N TYR A 635 28.98 4.36 6.96
CA TYR A 635 28.60 5.45 6.08
C TYR A 635 27.43 6.18 6.74
N LEU A 636 27.63 6.96 7.81
CA LEU A 636 26.57 7.66 8.58
C LEU A 636 25.76 8.72 7.77
N GLY A 637 25.65 8.53 6.45
CA GLY A 637 25.02 9.38 5.45
C GLY A 637 25.89 10.58 5.10
N GLU A 638 26.36 10.69 3.86
CA GLU A 638 26.81 11.99 3.32
C GLU A 638 25.63 12.97 3.21
N LEU A 639 24.42 12.43 3.10
CA LEU A 639 23.16 13.16 2.95
C LEU A 639 22.72 13.89 4.24
N LEU A 640 22.74 13.24 5.41
CA LEU A 640 22.25 13.83 6.66
C LEU A 640 22.99 15.11 7.10
N PRO A 641 24.34 15.20 7.07
CA PRO A 641 25.06 16.45 7.37
C PRO A 641 24.63 17.60 6.46
N THR A 642 24.39 17.29 5.19
CA THR A 642 23.92 18.25 4.20
C THR A 642 22.53 18.75 4.56
N LEU A 643 21.59 17.85 4.85
CA LEU A 643 20.24 18.23 5.24
C LEU A 643 20.24 19.10 6.51
N LEU A 644 20.99 18.73 7.54
CA LEU A 644 21.12 19.50 8.79
C LEU A 644 21.67 20.91 8.58
N ALA A 645 22.53 21.11 7.56
CA ALA A 645 23.07 22.43 7.23
C ALA A 645 22.03 23.38 6.63
N PHE A 646 20.99 22.84 5.99
CA PHE A 646 19.91 23.59 5.33
C PHE A 646 18.60 23.61 6.12
N PHE A 647 18.30 22.54 6.86
CA PHE A 647 17.07 22.33 7.61
C PHE A 647 17.39 22.03 9.09
N PRO A 648 17.54 23.07 9.92
CA PRO A 648 17.93 22.90 11.33
C PRO A 648 16.87 22.14 12.15
N TYR A 649 15.60 22.12 11.74
CA TYR A 649 14.53 21.37 12.38
C TYR A 649 14.73 19.85 12.37
N ILE A 650 15.56 19.34 11.47
CA ILE A 650 15.96 17.93 11.48
C ILE A 650 16.63 17.56 12.81
N LYS A 651 17.38 18.49 13.42
CA LYS A 651 17.99 18.27 14.72
C LYS A 651 16.93 18.09 15.81
N GLU A 652 15.94 18.98 15.85
CA GLU A 652 14.83 18.89 16.81
C GLU A 652 14.00 17.61 16.57
N TYR A 653 13.73 17.28 15.31
CA TYR A 653 13.08 16.03 14.93
C TYR A 653 13.83 14.80 15.43
N LEU A 654 15.17 14.78 15.29
CA LEU A 654 16.02 13.73 15.87
C LEU A 654 15.89 13.72 17.40
N GLU A 655 16.08 14.86 18.09
CA GLU A 655 15.97 14.94 19.57
C GLU A 655 14.62 14.52 20.14
N ASN A 656 13.52 14.68 19.38
CA ASN A 656 12.18 14.24 19.77
C ASN A 656 11.95 12.75 19.58
N ARG A 657 12.72 12.09 18.70
CA ARG A 657 12.54 10.68 18.34
C ARG A 657 13.51 9.77 19.05
N ILE A 658 14.70 10.27 19.34
CA ILE A 658 15.79 9.52 19.97
C ILE A 658 16.31 10.26 21.19
N SER A 659 17.01 9.56 22.08
CA SER A 659 17.50 10.22 23.29
C SER A 659 18.47 11.36 22.92
N PRO A 660 18.44 12.52 23.62
CA PRO A 660 19.34 13.63 23.32
C PRO A 660 20.82 13.23 23.28
N LYS A 661 21.19 12.22 24.10
CA LYS A 661 22.54 11.64 24.13
C LYS A 661 22.89 10.90 22.84
N ASP A 662 21.94 10.14 22.28
CA ASP A 662 22.15 9.43 21.01
C ASP A 662 22.21 10.41 19.83
N THR A 663 21.40 11.49 19.89
CA THR A 663 21.47 12.57 18.91
C THR A 663 22.84 13.24 18.92
N ASP A 664 23.34 13.63 20.09
CA ASP A 664 24.66 14.24 20.23
C ASP A 664 25.78 13.30 19.76
N GLU A 665 25.67 11.99 20.02
CA GLU A 665 26.62 11.00 19.52
C GLU A 665 26.65 10.97 17.99
N ILE A 666 25.48 10.92 17.33
CA ILE A 666 25.37 10.94 15.87
C ILE A 666 25.94 12.23 15.31
N LEU A 667 25.48 13.38 15.82
CA LEU A 667 25.92 14.70 15.36
C LEU A 667 27.44 14.87 15.50
N SER A 668 28.05 14.30 16.55
CA SER A 668 29.51 14.34 16.74
C SER A 668 30.30 13.48 15.75
N ARG A 669 29.68 12.44 15.19
CA ARG A 669 30.28 11.50 14.21
C ARG A 669 30.08 11.95 12.77
N LEU A 670 29.14 12.86 12.50
CA LEU A 670 28.92 13.41 11.17
C LEU A 670 30.15 14.18 10.70
N LYS A 671 30.75 13.70 9.60
CA LYS A 671 31.82 14.41 8.91
C LYS A 671 31.21 15.14 7.71
N PRO A 672 31.17 16.47 7.70
CA PRO A 672 30.88 17.18 6.46
C PRO A 672 31.93 16.81 5.42
N LYS A 673 31.53 16.77 4.15
CA LYS A 673 32.43 16.49 3.04
C LYS A 673 33.51 17.58 3.01
N SER A 674 34.76 17.19 2.78
CA SER A 674 35.83 18.17 2.61
C SER A 674 35.65 18.88 1.28
N CYS A 675 35.85 20.19 1.25
CA CYS A 675 35.93 20.93 -0.01
C CYS A 675 37.08 20.39 -0.83
N ASP A 676 36.78 19.69 -1.93
CA ASP A 676 37.78 19.35 -2.94
C ASP A 676 38.11 20.64 -3.71
N ASN A 677 39.40 21.00 -3.77
CA ASN A 677 39.92 22.19 -4.46
C ASN A 677 39.86 22.08 -5.99
#